data_AF-A0A939VGZ1-F1
#
_entry.id   AF-A0A939VGZ1-F1
#
_cell.length_a   1.000
_cell.length_b   1.000
_cell.length_c   1.000
_cell.angle_alpha   90.00
_cell.angle_beta   90.00
_cell.angle_gamma   90.00
#
_symmetry.space_group_name_H-M   'P 1'
#
loop_
_entity.id
_entity.type
_entity.pdbx_description
1 polymer ?
#
loop_
_entity_poly.entity_id
_entity_poly.type
_entity_poly.pdbx_seq_one_letter_code
_entity_poly.pdbx_strand_id
1 'polypeptide(L)'
;MKRYLFLVAALALLASCAQPAPQADDHFVSDGVIYELNTRQFTPEGTFDAAREQLPRLKELGVDVIWLMPLYPIGELERKGSLGSYYAIKNYCDVNPEFGTLEDFDEFLAEAHKLGFKVILDWVANHTSPDHPWVSEQDPSWYYRDSLGHTIVEFDWTDIAKLNYDQPGVHKAMYNSMKFWVNRGVDGFRCDVAMQVPKEFWKPSIDSLRIIAGKPFYMLAEAEEDWMYDAGFNSMYAWRLHHILNDIAQGKKGKAELIEEIEKYYITSDGNRMAFTSNHDENSWNGTEFERMGEAVKAMSVLCWTLPHSQPLIYTGQEVGYDHRFAFFEKDIAPTWEDNEWTEFYKYLAEFKHAHPALDSDAAFEIVPSDSTTIVFKRTKDGDAVTVSVELQAPWTWSLKSGADRIAHVEPLCWWTGMKMPLQLMVQGDGIRDFDVWIEGGKGVRATVAHEVESPNYLFIDVDIDKTAKPGTYKLCFSNGREEFSVPYELLARRKGSASRTSFSAADLMYLLMPDRFVNGDPANDSTPDTFEKAAPDEFFGRHGGDIAGIRSQLGYLQDLGVTALWSTPLLEDNVERESYHGYACTDYYKIDSRFGSNEDYRALVQDAHAHGIKMIMDIVPNHCGDKHWWMKDLPFQDWVHQWPEYTHSNCAFSTQNDPCAAAIDRENFEGGWFDRAMVDMNLDNPFLLRYFQQWAIWWVEWADLDGLRVDTYPYNEKYPMSEWCAAVLNEYPALNIVGEVWTNNVPQLAYWQSGALNRDGFDSNLPAVMDFPLQTAFLQALNYNGKVNWDEGMVRIYDSVSNDQFYADPSNKLIFPGNHDQERLADCVGRDEYRIKAAFALLATLRGIPQVLYADELGAVSKDLSQGHGGLRIDFPLDWEADSTMADMHDYFKTLFNWRKGCKAVTEGLMTHFLRRDNTYAYFRYLPDMSDVVFVYVNNGSEGVEIPWADYK
;
A
#
# COMPACT_ATOMS: atom_id res chain seq x y z
N MET A 1 32.22 59.39 25.53
CA MET A 1 31.39 58.27 26.04
C MET A 1 30.58 57.68 24.90
N LYS A 2 31.14 56.69 24.20
CA LYS A 2 30.52 55.88 23.13
C LYS A 2 31.67 55.05 22.51
N ARG A 3 32.00 53.90 23.13
CA ARG A 3 32.83 52.80 22.53
C ARG A 3 33.11 51.58 23.44
N TYR A 4 32.38 51.38 24.54
CA TYR A 4 32.58 50.22 25.44
C TYR A 4 31.27 49.52 25.84
N LEU A 5 30.37 49.27 24.88
CA LEU A 5 29.11 48.55 25.15
C LEU A 5 28.71 47.53 24.07
N PHE A 6 29.66 47.09 23.24
CA PHE A 6 29.41 46.08 22.19
C PHE A 6 30.26 44.80 22.32
N LEU A 7 31.06 44.65 23.39
CA LEU A 7 31.93 43.49 23.57
C LEU A 7 31.51 42.50 24.68
N VAL A 8 30.37 42.72 25.35
CA VAL A 8 29.89 41.83 26.43
C VAL A 8 28.65 41.02 26.03
N ALA A 9 28.00 41.34 24.91
CA ALA A 9 26.85 40.58 24.40
C ALA A 9 27.23 39.42 23.45
N ALA A 10 28.49 39.34 22.98
CA ALA A 10 28.95 38.29 22.07
C ALA A 10 29.66 37.11 22.76
N LEU A 11 29.95 37.21 24.07
CA LEU A 11 30.64 36.18 24.85
C LEU A 11 29.72 35.42 25.83
N ALA A 12 28.42 35.76 25.88
CA ALA A 12 27.41 35.04 26.65
C ALA A 12 26.54 34.09 25.78
N LEU A 13 26.87 33.95 24.49
CA LEU A 13 26.22 33.05 23.53
C LEU A 13 27.08 31.83 23.14
N LEU A 14 28.22 31.61 23.82
CA LEU A 14 29.13 30.48 23.59
C LEU A 14 29.31 29.59 24.84
N ALA A 15 28.36 29.65 25.77
CA ALA A 15 28.31 28.77 26.93
C ALA A 15 26.87 28.30 27.20
N SER A 16 26.12 27.94 26.15
CA SER A 16 25.12 26.89 26.34
C SER A 16 25.91 25.61 26.54
N CYS A 17 25.78 25.01 27.72
CA CYS A 17 26.17 23.62 27.92
C CYS A 17 25.64 22.84 26.72
N ALA A 18 26.54 22.38 25.84
CA ALA A 18 26.23 21.28 24.98
C ALA A 18 25.92 20.13 25.95
N GLN A 19 24.65 19.90 26.21
CA GLN A 19 24.23 18.53 26.44
C GLN A 19 24.84 17.75 25.27
N PRO A 20 25.45 16.57 25.51
CA PRO A 20 25.74 15.68 24.40
C PRO A 20 24.46 15.63 23.58
N ALA A 21 24.56 15.83 22.26
CA ALA A 21 23.46 15.41 21.40
C ALA A 21 23.06 14.01 21.88
N PRO A 22 21.77 13.69 22.04
CA PRO A 22 21.38 12.31 22.32
C PRO A 22 22.10 11.48 21.27
N GLN A 23 23.01 10.63 21.75
CA GLN A 23 23.73 9.69 20.92
C GLN A 23 22.62 8.89 20.26
N ALA A 24 22.45 9.06 18.94
CA ALA A 24 21.53 8.22 18.21
C ALA A 24 21.95 6.78 18.54
N ASP A 25 21.05 6.02 19.19
CA ASP A 25 21.19 4.59 19.24
C ASP A 25 21.14 4.14 17.79
N ASP A 26 22.32 3.91 17.21
CA ASP A 26 22.46 3.46 15.84
C ASP A 26 22.15 1.97 15.83
N HIS A 27 20.85 1.68 15.83
CA HIS A 27 20.21 0.36 15.80
C HIS A 27 20.92 -0.66 14.90
N PHE A 28 21.49 -0.22 13.76
CA PHE A 28 22.24 -1.11 12.85
C PHE A 28 23.49 -1.77 13.47
N VAL A 29 24.13 -1.13 14.45
CA VAL A 29 25.37 -1.60 15.09
C VAL A 29 25.09 -2.83 15.97
N SER A 30 23.89 -2.92 16.51
CA SER A 30 23.51 -3.92 17.50
C SER A 30 22.46 -4.91 16.99
N ASP A 31 21.54 -4.42 16.15
CA ASP A 31 20.27 -5.07 15.86
C ASP A 31 20.01 -5.22 14.36
N GLY A 32 20.80 -4.57 13.50
CA GLY A 32 20.61 -4.59 12.06
C GLY A 32 20.82 -5.99 11.45
N VAL A 33 20.01 -6.31 10.43
CA VAL A 33 20.13 -7.54 9.64
C VAL A 33 21.33 -7.44 8.70
N ILE A 34 22.30 -8.33 8.86
CA ILE A 34 23.52 -8.38 8.04
C ILE A 34 23.28 -9.30 6.85
N TYR A 35 23.64 -8.83 5.66
CA TYR A 35 23.73 -9.64 4.45
C TYR A 35 25.18 -9.76 4.01
N GLU A 36 25.71 -10.97 4.01
CA GLU A 36 27.04 -11.27 3.49
C GLU A 36 26.98 -11.50 1.98
N LEU A 37 27.49 -10.51 1.25
CA LEU A 37 27.46 -10.43 -0.20
C LEU A 37 28.78 -10.95 -0.77
N ASN A 38 28.70 -12.08 -1.46
CA ASN A 38 29.80 -12.64 -2.24
C ASN A 38 29.80 -12.05 -3.65
N THR A 39 30.46 -10.90 -3.83
CA THR A 39 30.40 -10.10 -5.08
C THR A 39 30.71 -10.92 -6.32
N ARG A 40 31.69 -11.83 -6.24
CA ARG A 40 32.08 -12.70 -7.37
C ARG A 40 30.93 -13.60 -7.78
N GLN A 41 30.17 -14.15 -6.85
CA GLN A 41 29.15 -15.16 -7.16
C GLN A 41 27.73 -14.57 -7.30
N PHE A 42 27.50 -13.38 -6.75
CA PHE A 42 26.17 -12.79 -6.58
C PHE A 42 25.41 -12.53 -7.89
N THR A 43 26.13 -12.19 -8.97
CA THR A 43 25.53 -12.03 -10.30
C THR A 43 26.38 -12.74 -11.36
N PRO A 44 25.82 -13.05 -12.54
CA PRO A 44 26.59 -13.61 -13.64
C PRO A 44 27.84 -12.78 -13.97
N GLU A 45 27.71 -11.46 -13.96
CA GLU A 45 28.80 -10.50 -14.13
C GLU A 45 29.75 -10.54 -12.93
N GLY A 46 29.21 -10.52 -11.70
CA GLY A 46 29.96 -10.47 -10.45
C GLY A 46 30.66 -9.13 -10.23
N THR A 47 30.01 -8.03 -10.61
CA THR A 47 30.55 -6.67 -10.51
C THR A 47 29.74 -5.80 -9.55
N PHE A 48 30.31 -4.67 -9.12
CA PHE A 48 29.59 -3.69 -8.30
C PHE A 48 28.37 -3.11 -9.00
N ASP A 49 28.45 -2.85 -10.30
CA ASP A 49 27.31 -2.36 -11.10
C ASP A 49 26.13 -3.34 -11.08
N ALA A 50 26.41 -4.62 -11.31
CA ALA A 50 25.37 -5.65 -11.31
C ALA A 50 24.82 -5.89 -9.90
N ALA A 51 25.66 -5.85 -8.86
CA ALA A 51 25.21 -5.92 -7.48
C ALA A 51 24.36 -4.71 -7.08
N ARG A 52 24.68 -3.51 -7.59
CA ARG A 52 23.93 -2.26 -7.34
C ARG A 52 22.48 -2.37 -7.81
N GLU A 53 22.23 -3.01 -8.95
CA GLU A 53 20.88 -3.24 -9.48
C GLU A 53 20.00 -4.11 -8.57
N GLN A 54 20.61 -4.92 -7.70
CA GLN A 54 19.91 -5.82 -6.78
C GLN A 54 19.65 -5.19 -5.40
N LEU A 55 20.16 -3.97 -5.13
CA LEU A 55 19.96 -3.30 -3.85
C LEU A 55 18.48 -3.09 -3.48
N PRO A 56 17.56 -2.74 -4.41
CA PRO A 56 16.14 -2.65 -4.08
C PRO A 56 15.55 -3.97 -3.57
N ARG A 57 15.95 -5.10 -4.16
CA ARG A 57 15.53 -6.44 -3.72
C ARG A 57 16.01 -6.76 -2.31
N LEU A 58 17.29 -6.48 -2.02
CA LEU A 58 17.82 -6.66 -0.66
C LEU A 58 17.12 -5.75 0.34
N LYS A 59 16.66 -4.57 -0.08
CA LYS A 59 15.95 -3.64 0.79
C LYS A 59 14.56 -4.18 1.13
N GLU A 60 13.88 -4.73 0.14
CA GLU A 60 12.60 -5.41 0.30
C GLU A 60 12.70 -6.66 1.19
N LEU A 61 13.82 -7.39 1.11
CA LEU A 61 14.12 -8.51 2.01
C LEU A 61 14.29 -8.07 3.50
N GLY A 62 14.44 -6.78 3.77
CA GLY A 62 14.63 -6.24 5.12
C GLY A 62 16.09 -6.21 5.59
N VAL A 63 17.06 -6.12 4.67
CA VAL A 63 18.49 -5.99 5.02
C VAL A 63 18.83 -4.56 5.46
N ASP A 64 19.70 -4.44 6.47
CA ASP A 64 20.20 -3.15 6.98
C ASP A 64 21.68 -2.92 6.68
N VAL A 65 22.48 -3.98 6.75
CA VAL A 65 23.94 -3.93 6.62
C VAL A 65 24.39 -4.88 5.51
N ILE A 66 25.08 -4.34 4.50
CA ILE A 66 25.75 -5.11 3.46
C ILE A 66 27.20 -5.32 3.87
N TRP A 67 27.57 -6.57 4.13
CA TRP A 67 28.94 -6.99 4.29
C TRP A 67 29.47 -7.48 2.95
N LEU A 68 30.37 -6.71 2.34
CA LEU A 68 31.08 -7.14 1.14
C LEU A 68 32.26 -8.04 1.55
N MET A 69 32.27 -9.27 1.05
CA MET A 69 33.47 -10.14 1.07
C MET A 69 34.70 -9.39 0.50
N PRO A 70 35.94 -9.83 0.78
CA PRO A 70 37.12 -9.05 0.42
C PRO A 70 37.16 -8.67 -1.06
N LEU A 71 37.16 -7.36 -1.31
CA LEU A 71 37.03 -6.78 -2.65
C LEU A 71 38.37 -6.42 -3.31
N TYR A 72 39.47 -6.67 -2.62
CA TYR A 72 40.80 -6.16 -2.99
C TYR A 72 41.44 -6.99 -4.12
N PRO A 73 42.38 -6.43 -4.89
CA PRO A 73 43.20 -7.21 -5.82
C PRO A 73 43.83 -8.42 -5.16
N ILE A 74 43.68 -9.58 -5.81
CA ILE A 74 44.16 -10.87 -5.31
C ILE A 74 45.56 -11.19 -5.87
N GLY A 75 46.39 -11.79 -5.02
CA GLY A 75 47.73 -12.27 -5.38
C GLY A 75 47.77 -13.24 -6.56
N GLU A 76 48.89 -13.25 -7.28
CA GLU A 76 49.15 -14.20 -8.37
C GLU A 76 50.13 -15.31 -7.95
N LEU A 77 51.02 -15.01 -7.01
CA LEU A 77 52.02 -15.96 -6.53
C LEU A 77 51.39 -17.00 -5.60
N GLU A 78 51.63 -18.28 -5.88
CA GLU A 78 51.05 -19.43 -5.17
C GLU A 78 49.50 -19.48 -5.18
N ARG A 79 48.86 -18.73 -6.10
CA ARG A 79 47.41 -18.60 -6.23
C ARG A 79 46.70 -19.95 -6.22
N LYS A 80 45.68 -20.08 -5.39
CA LYS A 80 44.76 -21.22 -5.37
C LYS A 80 43.65 -21.06 -6.42
N GLY A 81 43.36 -22.13 -7.16
CA GLY A 81 42.35 -22.11 -8.24
C GLY A 81 42.68 -21.12 -9.36
N SER A 82 41.70 -20.81 -10.21
CA SER A 82 41.92 -19.89 -11.33
C SER A 82 41.84 -18.41 -10.93
N LEU A 83 40.96 -18.05 -10.00
CA LEU A 83 40.70 -16.67 -9.59
C LEU A 83 41.40 -16.26 -8.29
N GLY A 84 41.79 -17.23 -7.45
CA GLY A 84 42.48 -16.96 -6.18
C GLY A 84 41.54 -16.82 -4.98
N SER A 85 42.14 -16.90 -3.80
CA SER A 85 41.47 -16.62 -2.53
C SER A 85 41.15 -15.13 -2.41
N TYR A 86 39.93 -14.79 -2.01
CA TYR A 86 39.56 -13.40 -1.66
C TYR A 86 40.48 -12.81 -0.60
N TYR A 87 41.03 -13.65 0.28
CA TYR A 87 41.82 -13.26 1.43
C TYR A 87 43.32 -13.08 1.13
N ALA A 88 43.79 -13.44 -0.07
CA ALA A 88 45.17 -13.24 -0.49
C ALA A 88 45.40 -11.81 -1.04
N ILE A 89 45.40 -10.81 -0.16
CA ILE A 89 45.37 -9.38 -0.54
C ILE A 89 46.69 -8.93 -1.16
N LYS A 90 46.65 -8.40 -2.39
CA LYS A 90 47.79 -7.81 -3.11
C LYS A 90 47.85 -6.29 -3.00
N ASN A 91 46.72 -5.61 -2.82
CA ASN A 91 46.67 -4.17 -2.61
C ASN A 91 45.44 -3.76 -1.78
N TYR A 92 45.64 -3.22 -0.58
CA TYR A 92 44.54 -2.80 0.27
C TYR A 92 43.80 -1.52 -0.17
N CYS A 93 44.37 -0.70 -1.06
CA CYS A 93 43.82 0.61 -1.43
C CYS A 93 43.29 0.65 -2.87
N ASP A 94 42.82 -0.49 -3.37
CA ASP A 94 42.24 -0.64 -4.70
C ASP A 94 41.18 -1.74 -4.69
N VAL A 95 40.38 -1.84 -5.74
CA VAL A 95 39.41 -2.93 -5.95
C VAL A 95 39.97 -3.95 -6.93
N ASN A 96 39.59 -5.22 -6.79
CA ASN A 96 39.96 -6.24 -7.74
C ASN A 96 39.31 -5.90 -9.10
N PRO A 97 40.07 -5.89 -10.21
CA PRO A 97 39.52 -5.60 -11.54
C PRO A 97 38.37 -6.51 -11.96
N GLU A 98 38.21 -7.68 -11.33
CA GLU A 98 37.05 -8.55 -11.58
C GLU A 98 35.72 -7.95 -11.10
N PHE A 99 35.74 -7.06 -10.09
CA PHE A 99 34.54 -6.43 -9.53
C PHE A 99 34.20 -5.08 -10.16
N GLY A 100 35.17 -4.44 -10.85
CA GLY A 100 35.04 -3.13 -11.46
C GLY A 100 36.19 -2.19 -11.09
N THR A 101 35.87 -0.91 -10.97
CA THR A 101 36.77 0.19 -10.63
C THR A 101 36.44 0.80 -9.27
N LEU A 102 37.32 1.67 -8.75
CA LEU A 102 37.04 2.42 -7.53
C LEU A 102 35.82 3.34 -7.69
N GLU A 103 35.62 3.89 -8.90
CA GLU A 103 34.44 4.67 -9.23
C GLU A 103 33.16 3.82 -9.16
N ASP A 104 33.16 2.59 -9.71
CA ASP A 104 31.99 1.70 -9.63
C ASP A 104 31.65 1.34 -8.18
N PHE A 105 32.68 1.17 -7.33
CA PHE A 105 32.49 0.98 -5.89
C PHE A 105 31.86 2.22 -5.22
N ASP A 106 32.35 3.42 -5.54
CA ASP A 106 31.82 4.67 -4.97
C ASP A 106 30.35 4.86 -5.39
N GLU A 107 29.97 4.48 -6.61
CA GLU A 107 28.59 4.51 -7.08
C GLU A 107 27.71 3.45 -6.40
N PHE A 108 28.20 2.22 -6.20
CA PHE A 108 27.50 1.21 -5.41
C PHE A 108 27.25 1.69 -3.98
N LEU A 109 28.27 2.25 -3.34
CA LEU A 109 28.19 2.78 -1.97
C LEU A 109 27.16 3.92 -1.87
N ALA A 110 27.17 4.84 -2.84
CA ALA A 110 26.22 5.95 -2.89
C ALA A 110 24.77 5.47 -3.03
N GLU A 111 24.49 4.50 -3.91
CA GLU A 111 23.15 3.95 -4.08
C GLU A 111 22.71 3.15 -2.85
N ALA A 112 23.62 2.38 -2.24
CA ALA A 112 23.34 1.66 -1.00
C ALA A 112 22.94 2.64 0.13
N HIS A 113 23.70 3.73 0.32
CA HIS A 113 23.37 4.76 1.31
C HIS A 113 22.06 5.48 1.00
N LYS A 114 21.76 5.74 -0.28
CA LYS A 114 20.49 6.34 -0.71
C LYS A 114 19.28 5.48 -0.35
N LEU A 115 19.43 4.15 -0.39
CA LEU A 115 18.42 3.17 0.04
C LEU A 115 18.45 2.90 1.55
N GLY A 116 19.36 3.55 2.29
CA GLY A 116 19.45 3.48 3.75
C GLY A 116 20.33 2.34 4.29
N PHE A 117 21.04 1.60 3.45
CA PHE A 117 21.97 0.56 3.90
C PHE A 117 23.18 1.16 4.61
N LYS A 118 23.82 0.34 5.44
CA LYS A 118 25.22 0.50 5.85
C LYS A 118 26.08 -0.49 5.10
N VAL A 119 27.28 -0.08 4.70
CA VAL A 119 28.20 -0.96 3.97
C VAL A 119 29.47 -1.16 4.78
N ILE A 120 29.77 -2.42 5.12
CA ILE A 120 31.01 -2.81 5.77
C ILE A 120 31.87 -3.64 4.82
N LEU A 121 33.19 -3.48 4.95
CA LEU A 121 34.15 -4.24 4.16
C LEU A 121 34.75 -5.36 5.00
N ASP A 122 34.97 -6.50 4.36
CA ASP A 122 35.86 -7.50 4.93
C ASP A 122 37.30 -7.00 4.96
N TRP A 123 37.97 -7.14 6.10
CA TRP A 123 39.28 -6.58 6.35
C TRP A 123 40.26 -7.64 6.83
N VAL A 124 41.24 -7.94 5.99
CA VAL A 124 42.28 -8.95 6.26
C VAL A 124 43.51 -8.29 6.86
N ALA A 125 43.54 -8.17 8.18
CA ALA A 125 44.67 -7.54 8.89
C ALA A 125 45.82 -8.52 9.15
N ASN A 126 45.56 -9.83 9.14
CA ASN A 126 46.50 -10.81 9.64
C ASN A 126 47.67 -11.10 8.68
N HIS A 127 47.40 -11.07 7.37
CA HIS A 127 48.34 -11.48 6.33
C HIS A 127 48.06 -10.73 5.01
N THR A 128 49.00 -10.82 4.07
CA THR A 128 48.84 -10.36 2.67
C THR A 128 49.11 -11.52 1.70
N SER A 129 49.01 -11.32 0.39
CA SER A 129 49.60 -12.24 -0.58
C SER A 129 51.15 -12.20 -0.56
N PRO A 130 51.84 -13.27 -0.99
CA PRO A 130 53.30 -13.30 -1.14
C PRO A 130 53.86 -12.30 -2.15
N ASP A 131 53.05 -11.87 -3.12
CA ASP A 131 53.41 -10.87 -4.13
C ASP A 131 52.88 -9.46 -3.80
N HIS A 132 52.41 -9.22 -2.58
CA HIS A 132 52.07 -7.89 -2.10
C HIS A 132 53.32 -6.97 -2.13
N PRO A 133 53.24 -5.72 -2.60
CA PRO A 133 54.40 -4.82 -2.70
C PRO A 133 55.18 -4.66 -1.38
N TRP A 134 54.52 -4.74 -0.24
CA TRP A 134 55.18 -4.69 1.07
C TRP A 134 56.20 -5.83 1.28
N VAL A 135 56.04 -7.00 0.66
CA VAL A 135 56.96 -8.12 0.79
C VAL A 135 58.33 -7.80 0.16
N SER A 136 58.35 -7.03 -0.93
CA SER A 136 59.55 -6.74 -1.72
C SER A 136 60.09 -5.31 -1.55
N GLU A 137 59.23 -4.35 -1.23
CA GLU A 137 59.58 -2.92 -1.19
C GLU A 137 59.82 -2.37 0.23
N GLN A 138 59.30 -3.04 1.27
CA GLN A 138 59.43 -2.60 2.67
C GLN A 138 60.51 -3.39 3.40
N ASP A 139 60.71 -3.07 4.68
CA ASP A 139 61.65 -3.79 5.53
C ASP A 139 61.24 -5.27 5.65
N PRO A 140 62.13 -6.25 5.37
CA PRO A 140 61.79 -7.67 5.44
C PRO A 140 61.23 -8.15 6.78
N SER A 141 61.50 -7.43 7.87
CA SER A 141 60.98 -7.69 9.22
C SER A 141 59.47 -7.43 9.37
N TRP A 142 58.82 -6.77 8.39
CA TRP A 142 57.36 -6.59 8.35
C TRP A 142 56.61 -7.92 8.20
N TYR A 143 57.30 -8.99 7.83
CA TYR A 143 56.75 -10.33 7.71
C TYR A 143 57.53 -11.29 8.60
N TYR A 144 56.84 -12.28 9.15
CA TYR A 144 57.54 -13.41 9.75
C TYR A 144 58.19 -14.24 8.64
N ARG A 145 59.45 -14.63 8.85
CA ARG A 145 60.23 -15.40 7.88
C ARG A 145 60.86 -16.63 8.52
N ASP A 146 60.96 -17.69 7.73
CA ASP A 146 61.67 -18.91 8.13
C ASP A 146 63.19 -18.73 8.09
N SER A 147 63.93 -19.77 8.46
CA SER A 147 65.41 -19.75 8.46
C SER A 147 66.05 -19.67 7.07
N LEU A 148 65.26 -19.84 6.00
CA LEU A 148 65.66 -19.70 4.60
C LEU A 148 65.30 -18.32 4.03
N GLY A 149 64.58 -17.50 4.80
CA GLY A 149 64.18 -16.15 4.42
C GLY A 149 62.84 -16.09 3.66
N HIS A 150 62.11 -17.21 3.53
CA HIS A 150 60.78 -17.21 2.95
C HIS A 150 59.75 -16.70 3.95
N THR A 151 58.68 -16.04 3.49
CA THR A 151 57.57 -15.62 4.34
C THR A 151 56.86 -16.85 4.92
N ILE A 152 56.43 -16.74 6.18
CA ILE A 152 55.68 -17.82 6.82
C ILE A 152 54.25 -17.84 6.29
N VAL A 153 53.79 -19.06 5.97
CA VAL A 153 52.39 -19.41 5.70
C VAL A 153 51.77 -19.93 6.99
N GLU A 154 50.53 -19.53 7.27
CA GLU A 154 49.73 -20.12 8.34
C GLU A 154 48.82 -21.22 7.79
N PHE A 155 48.66 -22.29 8.59
CA PHE A 155 47.85 -23.45 8.22
C PHE A 155 48.20 -23.98 6.83
N ASP A 156 47.20 -24.22 5.97
CA ASP A 156 47.36 -24.65 4.59
C ASP A 156 47.15 -23.49 3.58
N TRP A 157 47.21 -22.24 4.02
CA TRP A 157 47.00 -21.03 3.21
C TRP A 157 48.26 -20.66 2.40
N THR A 158 48.66 -21.54 1.48
CA THR A 158 49.90 -21.41 0.71
C THR A 158 50.07 -20.10 -0.07
N ASP A 159 48.97 -19.38 -0.32
CA ASP A 159 48.88 -18.13 -1.05
C ASP A 159 48.94 -16.87 -0.15
N ILE A 160 49.42 -16.99 1.09
CA ILE A 160 49.57 -15.85 2.01
C ILE A 160 50.99 -15.66 2.57
N ALA A 161 51.23 -14.48 3.11
CA ALA A 161 52.44 -14.08 3.84
C ALA A 161 52.04 -13.40 5.16
N LYS A 162 52.42 -14.01 6.29
CA LYS A 162 52.05 -13.54 7.64
C LYS A 162 52.76 -12.24 8.03
N LEU A 163 51.97 -11.24 8.42
CA LEU A 163 52.47 -9.94 8.88
C LEU A 163 53.03 -10.01 10.30
N ASN A 164 54.05 -9.19 10.56
CA ASN A 164 54.68 -9.04 11.87
C ASN A 164 54.30 -7.71 12.52
N TYR A 165 53.34 -7.77 13.44
CA TYR A 165 52.85 -6.60 14.18
C TYR A 165 53.81 -6.10 15.28
N ASP A 166 54.98 -6.71 15.49
CA ASP A 166 56.03 -6.10 16.31
C ASP A 166 56.64 -4.85 15.62
N GLN A 167 56.43 -4.70 14.31
CA GLN A 167 56.94 -3.57 13.54
C GLN A 167 55.93 -2.41 13.52
N PRO A 168 56.28 -1.21 14.05
CA PRO A 168 55.39 -0.04 14.01
C PRO A 168 55.02 0.41 12.59
N GLY A 169 55.85 0.07 11.61
CA GLY A 169 55.57 0.32 10.20
C GLY A 169 54.31 -0.40 9.71
N VAL A 170 54.10 -1.64 10.15
CA VAL A 170 52.92 -2.46 9.80
C VAL A 170 51.65 -1.83 10.39
N HIS A 171 51.68 -1.43 11.67
CA HIS A 171 50.55 -0.73 12.32
C HIS A 171 50.12 0.49 11.52
N LYS A 172 51.08 1.35 11.17
CA LYS A 172 50.82 2.59 10.44
C LYS A 172 50.31 2.31 9.02
N ALA A 173 50.89 1.33 8.33
CA ALA A 173 50.48 0.98 6.97
C ALA A 173 49.05 0.43 6.94
N MET A 174 48.74 -0.53 7.83
CA MET A 174 47.41 -1.12 7.94
C MET A 174 46.34 -0.08 8.30
N TYR A 175 46.60 0.76 9.32
CA TYR A 175 45.71 1.86 9.69
C TYR A 175 45.46 2.85 8.55
N ASN A 176 46.50 3.23 7.80
CA ASN A 176 46.35 4.15 6.67
C ASN A 176 45.52 3.54 5.54
N SER A 177 45.65 2.24 5.30
CA SER A 177 44.84 1.52 4.32
C SER A 177 43.37 1.44 4.76
N MET A 178 43.07 1.17 6.04
CA MET A 178 41.69 1.24 6.55
C MET A 178 41.12 2.66 6.40
N LYS A 179 41.93 3.67 6.76
CA LYS A 179 41.56 5.09 6.65
C LYS A 179 41.20 5.49 5.22
N PHE A 180 41.82 4.90 4.20
CA PHE A 180 41.50 5.16 2.80
C PHE A 180 40.02 4.86 2.48
N TRP A 181 39.48 3.76 3.02
CA TRP A 181 38.09 3.35 2.84
C TRP A 181 37.12 4.14 3.72
N VAL A 182 37.51 4.43 4.96
CA VAL A 182 36.70 5.31 5.83
C VAL A 182 36.50 6.69 5.19
N ASN A 183 37.53 7.25 4.55
CA ASN A 183 37.41 8.53 3.85
C ASN A 183 36.51 8.48 2.60
N ARG A 184 36.22 7.29 2.06
CA ARG A 184 35.25 7.11 0.96
C ARG A 184 33.82 6.97 1.44
N GLY A 185 33.62 6.72 2.73
CA GLY A 185 32.29 6.67 3.33
C GLY A 185 31.85 5.29 3.82
N VAL A 186 32.71 4.27 3.78
CA VAL A 186 32.44 2.95 4.38
C VAL A 186 32.00 3.10 5.84
N ASP A 187 31.05 2.28 6.29
CA ASP A 187 30.41 2.37 7.60
C ASP A 187 31.04 1.45 8.66
N GLY A 188 31.96 0.58 8.27
CA GLY A 188 32.57 -0.37 9.19
C GLY A 188 33.45 -1.43 8.54
N PHE A 189 33.95 -2.34 9.37
CA PHE A 189 34.74 -3.49 8.92
C PHE A 189 34.33 -4.78 9.64
N ARG A 190 34.19 -5.87 8.87
CA ARG A 190 34.31 -7.24 9.39
C ARG A 190 35.79 -7.61 9.33
N CYS A 191 36.38 -8.05 10.43
CA CYS A 191 37.83 -8.28 10.53
C CYS A 191 38.14 -9.77 10.59
N ASP A 192 38.81 -10.26 9.55
CA ASP A 192 39.24 -11.64 9.37
C ASP A 192 40.25 -12.07 10.45
N VAL A 193 40.01 -13.25 11.03
CA VAL A 193 40.81 -13.87 12.11
C VAL A 193 41.36 -12.86 13.12
N ALA A 194 40.49 -11.96 13.58
CA ALA A 194 40.87 -10.78 14.35
C ALA A 194 41.68 -11.12 15.62
N MET A 195 41.47 -12.32 16.18
CA MET A 195 42.17 -12.83 17.36
C MET A 195 43.67 -13.04 17.16
N GLN A 196 44.13 -13.17 15.92
CA GLN A 196 45.54 -13.32 15.60
C GLN A 196 46.28 -11.99 15.43
N VAL A 197 45.56 -10.86 15.50
CA VAL A 197 46.12 -9.52 15.41
C VAL A 197 46.07 -8.86 16.79
N PRO A 198 47.18 -8.26 17.26
CA PRO A 198 47.29 -7.81 18.65
C PRO A 198 46.35 -6.65 19.00
N LYS A 199 45.87 -6.62 20.25
CA LYS A 199 45.04 -5.54 20.81
C LYS A 199 45.72 -4.16 20.70
N GLU A 200 47.05 -4.14 20.77
CA GLU A 200 47.89 -2.95 20.61
C GLU A 200 47.75 -2.30 19.23
N PHE A 201 47.34 -3.05 18.22
CA PHE A 201 46.95 -2.51 16.92
C PHE A 201 45.47 -2.13 16.90
N TRP A 202 44.58 -3.05 17.30
CA TRP A 202 43.14 -2.87 17.16
C TRP A 202 42.61 -1.67 17.92
N LYS A 203 42.90 -1.54 19.22
CA LYS A 203 42.32 -0.49 20.06
C LYS A 203 42.63 0.92 19.56
N PRO A 204 43.90 1.33 19.36
CA PRO A 204 44.18 2.67 18.89
C PRO A 204 43.69 2.90 17.44
N SER A 205 43.67 1.86 16.61
CA SER A 205 43.18 1.98 15.24
C SER A 205 41.67 2.20 15.21
N ILE A 206 40.88 1.37 15.88
CA ILE A 206 39.41 1.49 15.95
C ILE A 206 39.01 2.84 16.54
N ASP A 207 39.63 3.27 17.64
CA ASP A 207 39.39 4.59 18.24
C ASP A 207 39.63 5.71 17.21
N SER A 208 40.72 5.62 16.46
CA SER A 208 41.09 6.62 15.47
C SER A 208 40.18 6.60 14.23
N LEU A 209 39.73 5.41 13.78
CA LEU A 209 38.82 5.27 12.65
C LEU A 209 37.45 5.86 12.98
N ARG A 210 36.92 5.60 14.19
CA ARG A 210 35.66 6.20 14.67
C ARG A 210 35.71 7.72 14.71
N ILE A 211 36.83 8.29 15.20
CA ILE A 211 37.03 9.75 15.21
C ILE A 211 36.99 10.32 13.79
N ILE A 212 37.61 9.65 12.82
CA ILE A 212 37.67 10.12 11.43
C ILE A 212 36.33 9.93 10.71
N ALA A 213 35.64 8.82 10.96
CA ALA A 213 34.34 8.55 10.37
C ALA A 213 33.32 9.65 10.73
N GLY A 214 33.38 10.17 11.97
CA GLY A 214 32.47 11.24 12.43
C GLY A 214 31.00 10.81 12.50
N LYS A 215 30.74 9.51 12.36
CA LYS A 215 29.46 8.80 12.40
C LYS A 215 29.64 7.48 13.14
N PRO A 216 28.58 6.81 13.59
CA PRO A 216 28.73 5.48 14.17
C PRO A 216 29.34 4.52 13.15
N PHE A 217 30.24 3.68 13.65
CA PHE A 217 31.17 2.91 12.84
C PHE A 217 31.27 1.50 13.39
N TYR A 218 30.86 0.53 12.57
CA TYR A 218 30.65 -0.85 12.98
C TYR A 218 31.92 -1.68 12.83
N MET A 219 32.29 -2.39 13.88
CA MET A 219 33.45 -3.29 13.91
C MET A 219 32.98 -4.68 14.32
N LEU A 220 33.03 -5.62 13.38
CA LEU A 220 32.71 -7.03 13.59
C LEU A 220 34.00 -7.84 13.61
N ALA A 221 34.25 -8.60 14.67
CA ALA A 221 35.42 -9.49 14.76
C ALA A 221 35.03 -10.91 14.38
N GLU A 222 35.78 -11.53 13.46
CA GLU A 222 35.81 -12.99 13.34
C GLU A 222 36.63 -13.57 14.49
N ALA A 223 36.01 -13.63 15.66
CA ALA A 223 36.60 -14.05 16.92
C ALA A 223 35.51 -14.34 17.95
N GLU A 224 35.89 -14.91 19.09
CA GLU A 224 35.00 -15.18 20.23
C GLU A 224 35.65 -14.90 21.59
N GLU A 225 36.82 -14.26 21.61
CA GLU A 225 37.52 -13.88 22.83
C GLU A 225 37.02 -12.54 23.39
N ASP A 226 36.61 -12.51 24.65
CA ASP A 226 36.01 -11.33 25.30
C ASP A 226 36.85 -10.05 25.24
N TRP A 227 38.19 -10.17 25.12
CA TRP A 227 39.07 -9.00 25.02
C TRP A 227 38.84 -8.18 23.74
N MET A 228 38.12 -8.71 22.75
CA MET A 228 37.72 -8.00 21.54
C MET A 228 36.81 -6.81 21.83
N TYR A 229 35.86 -6.95 22.77
CA TYR A 229 35.01 -5.83 23.17
C TYR A 229 35.85 -4.71 23.79
N ASP A 230 36.82 -5.06 24.63
CA ASP A 230 37.78 -4.08 25.17
C ASP A 230 38.65 -3.44 24.08
N ALA A 231 38.92 -4.16 22.98
CA ALA A 231 39.63 -3.64 21.82
C ALA A 231 38.78 -2.67 20.98
N GLY A 232 37.46 -2.62 21.24
CA GLY A 232 36.53 -1.67 20.63
C GLY A 232 35.61 -2.28 19.58
N PHE A 233 35.62 -3.60 19.39
CA PHE A 233 34.67 -4.27 18.49
C PHE A 233 33.23 -4.16 19.03
N ASN A 234 32.27 -4.00 18.11
CA ASN A 234 30.84 -3.93 18.42
C ASN A 234 30.24 -5.34 18.58
N SER A 235 30.60 -6.23 17.65
CA SER A 235 30.09 -7.59 17.61
C SER A 235 31.21 -8.59 17.33
N MET A 236 30.96 -9.84 17.72
CA MET A 236 31.82 -11.00 17.47
C MET A 236 31.04 -12.10 16.73
N TYR A 237 31.72 -13.14 16.25
CA TYR A 237 31.02 -14.31 15.70
C TYR A 237 30.38 -15.14 16.82
N ALA A 238 29.31 -15.87 16.49
CA ALA A 238 28.64 -16.82 17.38
C ALA A 238 29.00 -18.29 17.07
N TRP A 239 30.30 -18.62 16.96
CA TRP A 239 30.76 -19.98 16.65
C TRP A 239 30.26 -21.05 17.64
N ARG A 240 30.24 -20.75 18.95
CA ARG A 240 29.73 -21.70 19.96
C ARG A 240 28.25 -22.01 19.75
N LEU A 241 27.43 -20.98 19.54
CA LEU A 241 26.02 -21.14 19.24
C LEU A 241 25.84 -21.95 17.96
N HIS A 242 26.51 -21.55 16.86
CA HIS A 242 26.46 -22.28 15.58
C HIS A 242 26.74 -23.77 15.77
N HIS A 243 27.81 -24.14 16.48
CA HIS A 243 28.13 -25.55 16.71
C HIS A 243 27.07 -26.27 17.56
N ILE A 244 26.49 -25.60 18.57
CA ILE A 244 25.41 -26.17 19.38
C ILE A 244 24.13 -26.37 18.55
N LEU A 245 23.77 -25.42 17.69
CA LEU A 245 22.61 -25.55 16.80
C LEU A 245 22.79 -26.71 15.80
N ASN A 246 23.99 -26.89 15.23
CA ASN A 246 24.29 -28.05 14.39
C ASN A 246 24.21 -29.37 15.17
N ASP A 247 24.76 -29.43 16.39
CA ASP A 247 24.67 -30.62 17.24
C ASP A 247 23.22 -30.96 17.60
N ILE A 248 22.37 -29.96 17.85
CA ILE A 248 20.93 -30.14 18.11
C ILE A 248 20.23 -30.67 16.86
N ALA A 249 20.43 -30.04 15.70
CA ALA A 249 19.85 -30.50 14.43
C ALA A 249 20.24 -31.94 14.09
N GLN A 250 21.43 -32.37 14.49
CA GLN A 250 21.95 -33.73 14.31
C GLN A 250 21.57 -34.71 15.45
N GLY A 251 20.78 -34.27 16.42
CA GLY A 251 20.31 -35.07 17.56
C GLY A 251 21.40 -35.45 18.57
N LYS A 252 22.54 -34.74 18.57
CA LYS A 252 23.67 -34.97 19.48
C LYS A 252 23.54 -34.21 20.81
N LYS A 253 22.84 -33.07 20.80
CA LYS A 253 22.53 -32.22 21.96
C LYS A 253 21.04 -31.86 21.95
N GLY A 254 20.55 -31.23 23.02
CA GLY A 254 19.16 -30.78 23.10
C GLY A 254 18.99 -29.50 23.90
N LYS A 255 17.78 -29.33 24.44
CA LYS A 255 17.34 -28.13 25.17
C LYS A 255 18.27 -27.73 26.32
N ALA A 256 18.79 -28.70 27.07
CA ALA A 256 19.61 -28.42 28.26
C ALA A 256 20.93 -27.74 27.89
N GLU A 257 21.62 -28.24 26.85
CA GLU A 257 22.87 -27.66 26.39
C GLU A 257 22.68 -26.28 25.74
N LEU A 258 21.54 -26.07 25.05
CA LEU A 258 21.19 -24.76 24.51
C LEU A 258 20.96 -23.73 25.62
N ILE A 259 20.23 -24.09 26.67
CA ILE A 259 19.98 -23.20 27.82
C ILE A 259 21.30 -22.84 28.52
N GLU A 260 22.19 -23.81 28.73
CA GLU A 260 23.52 -23.55 29.34
C GLU A 260 24.32 -22.53 28.52
N GLU A 261 24.31 -22.65 27.19
CA GLU A 261 24.98 -21.70 26.28
C GLU A 261 24.37 -20.30 26.39
N ILE A 262 23.03 -20.20 26.35
CA ILE A 262 22.31 -18.93 26.46
C ILE A 262 22.63 -18.26 27.80
N GLU A 263 22.49 -18.98 28.91
CA GLU A 263 22.76 -18.46 30.26
C GLU A 263 24.20 -17.98 30.39
N LYS A 264 25.16 -18.68 29.78
CA LYS A 264 26.58 -18.41 29.96
C LYS A 264 27.13 -17.29 29.08
N TYR A 265 26.59 -17.07 27.89
CA TYR A 265 27.16 -16.11 26.93
C TYR A 265 26.17 -15.09 26.39
N TYR A 266 24.87 -15.34 26.48
CA TYR A 266 23.85 -14.45 25.94
C TYR A 266 23.03 -13.72 27.02
N ILE A 267 23.09 -14.15 28.28
CA ILE A 267 22.48 -13.41 29.41
C ILE A 267 23.53 -12.61 30.19
N THR A 268 24.75 -13.12 30.30
CA THR A 268 25.81 -12.61 31.18
C THR A 268 26.84 -11.72 30.47
N SER A 269 26.74 -11.54 29.16
CA SER A 269 27.70 -10.82 28.33
C SER A 269 27.11 -9.51 27.83
N ASP A 270 27.86 -8.41 27.95
CA ASP A 270 27.40 -7.07 27.56
C ASP A 270 27.57 -6.74 26.06
N GLY A 271 27.87 -7.73 25.21
CA GLY A 271 28.29 -7.52 23.82
C GLY A 271 27.56 -8.41 22.82
N ASN A 272 27.35 -7.88 21.62
CA ASN A 272 26.55 -8.51 20.58
C ASN A 272 27.33 -9.56 19.80
N ARG A 273 26.61 -10.55 19.28
CA ARG A 273 27.17 -11.63 18.49
C ARG A 273 26.41 -11.78 17.19
N MET A 274 27.12 -11.83 16.08
CA MET A 274 26.56 -12.20 14.80
C MET A 274 26.21 -13.69 14.82
N ALA A 275 24.92 -13.97 14.90
CA ALA A 275 24.36 -15.32 14.90
C ALA A 275 23.99 -15.73 13.48
N PHE A 276 24.36 -16.94 13.10
CA PHE A 276 24.23 -17.43 11.73
C PHE A 276 24.02 -18.93 11.69
N THR A 277 23.39 -19.41 10.61
CA THR A 277 23.30 -20.84 10.26
C THR A 277 24.25 -21.21 9.12
N SER A 278 24.68 -20.20 8.34
CA SER A 278 25.61 -20.30 7.22
C SER A 278 26.39 -18.99 7.07
N ASN A 279 27.60 -19.07 6.51
CA ASN A 279 28.46 -17.98 6.07
C ASN A 279 29.41 -18.54 4.98
N HIS A 280 30.30 -17.74 4.41
CA HIS A 280 31.21 -18.23 3.37
C HIS A 280 32.07 -19.45 3.78
N ASP A 281 32.59 -19.48 5.02
CA ASP A 281 33.44 -20.58 5.49
C ASP A 281 32.64 -21.87 5.65
N GLU A 282 31.49 -21.77 6.33
CA GLU A 282 30.63 -22.89 6.60
C GLU A 282 30.06 -23.46 5.29
N ASN A 283 29.57 -22.61 4.39
CA ASN A 283 29.04 -23.02 3.09
C ASN A 283 30.09 -23.79 2.26
N SER A 284 31.26 -23.18 2.05
CA SER A 284 32.26 -23.75 1.14
C SER A 284 32.96 -25.00 1.71
N TRP A 285 33.28 -25.02 3.01
CA TRP A 285 34.12 -26.09 3.58
C TRP A 285 33.32 -27.14 4.37
N ASN A 286 32.36 -26.72 5.17
CA ASN A 286 31.61 -27.59 6.09
C ASN A 286 30.25 -28.06 5.53
N GLY A 287 29.76 -27.40 4.48
CA GLY A 287 28.57 -27.74 3.71
C GLY A 287 27.50 -26.69 3.71
N THR A 288 26.38 -26.95 3.07
CA THR A 288 25.23 -26.06 3.22
C THR A 288 24.59 -26.27 4.59
N GLU A 289 23.80 -25.31 5.04
CA GLU A 289 22.94 -25.47 6.21
C GLU A 289 21.96 -26.65 6.03
N PHE A 290 21.56 -26.99 4.80
CA PHE A 290 20.71 -28.14 4.50
C PHE A 290 21.45 -29.46 4.71
N GLU A 291 22.70 -29.55 4.27
CA GLU A 291 23.53 -30.74 4.51
C GLU A 291 23.82 -30.95 6.00
N ARG A 292 24.03 -29.87 6.75
CA ARG A 292 24.37 -29.95 8.17
C ARG A 292 23.17 -30.09 9.11
N MET A 293 22.07 -29.38 8.83
CA MET A 293 20.92 -29.22 9.72
C MET A 293 19.62 -29.83 9.16
N GLY A 294 19.54 -30.14 7.86
CA GLY A 294 18.37 -30.76 7.24
C GLY A 294 17.08 -29.95 7.42
N GLU A 295 16.00 -30.59 7.84
CA GLU A 295 14.71 -29.94 8.07
C GLU A 295 14.73 -28.92 9.23
N ALA A 296 15.79 -28.90 10.04
CA ALA A 296 15.89 -27.99 11.20
C ALA A 296 16.28 -26.56 10.82
N VAL A 297 16.70 -26.28 9.57
CA VAL A 297 17.25 -24.97 9.16
C VAL A 297 16.35 -23.80 9.59
N LYS A 298 15.04 -23.84 9.31
CA LYS A 298 14.12 -22.74 9.67
C LYS A 298 14.04 -22.55 11.20
N ALA A 299 13.99 -23.64 11.97
CA ALA A 299 13.96 -23.58 13.44
C ALA A 299 15.27 -23.01 14.02
N MET A 300 16.43 -23.39 13.47
CA MET A 300 17.72 -22.86 13.90
C MET A 300 17.89 -21.38 13.51
N SER A 301 17.43 -20.98 12.32
CA SER A 301 17.38 -19.58 11.91
C SER A 301 16.52 -18.76 12.88
N VAL A 302 15.33 -19.22 13.27
CA VAL A 302 14.50 -18.52 14.27
C VAL A 302 15.28 -18.24 15.56
N LEU A 303 16.06 -19.21 16.07
CA LEU A 303 16.89 -18.99 17.27
C LEU A 303 17.99 -17.94 17.03
N CYS A 304 18.69 -17.99 15.90
CA CYS A 304 19.71 -16.98 15.55
C CYS A 304 19.11 -15.57 15.49
N TRP A 305 17.86 -15.42 15.09
CA TRP A 305 17.20 -14.13 14.93
C TRP A 305 16.57 -13.58 16.21
N THR A 306 16.27 -14.44 17.19
CA THR A 306 15.41 -14.07 18.32
C THR A 306 16.01 -14.27 19.72
N LEU A 307 17.23 -14.81 19.82
CA LEU A 307 17.97 -14.84 21.09
C LEU A 307 18.49 -13.43 21.49
N PRO A 308 18.68 -13.14 22.79
CA PRO A 308 19.19 -11.84 23.24
C PRO A 308 20.61 -11.64 22.72
N HIS A 309 21.06 -10.39 22.50
CA HIS A 309 22.39 -10.08 21.95
C HIS A 309 22.78 -10.77 20.63
N SER A 310 21.81 -11.31 19.88
CA SER A 310 22.03 -11.93 18.57
C SER A 310 21.71 -10.96 17.44
N GLN A 311 22.68 -10.77 16.56
CA GLN A 311 22.55 -10.01 15.33
C GLN A 311 22.51 -11.00 14.15
N PRO A 312 21.42 -11.06 13.36
CA PRO A 312 21.26 -12.11 12.35
C PRO A 312 22.11 -11.86 11.11
N LEU A 313 22.57 -12.95 10.49
CA LEU A 313 23.25 -12.98 9.20
C LEU A 313 22.43 -13.78 8.17
N ILE A 314 22.36 -13.25 6.95
CA ILE A 314 21.97 -13.97 5.73
C ILE A 314 23.19 -14.05 4.81
N TYR A 315 23.56 -15.26 4.38
CA TYR A 315 24.63 -15.45 3.39
C TYR A 315 24.07 -15.52 1.97
N THR A 316 24.83 -15.06 0.98
CA THR A 316 24.47 -15.12 -0.45
C THR A 316 23.90 -16.49 -0.85
N GLY A 317 22.66 -16.51 -1.37
CA GLY A 317 21.95 -17.72 -1.82
C GLY A 317 21.03 -18.32 -0.75
N GLN A 318 21.26 -18.02 0.53
CA GLN A 318 20.42 -18.51 1.62
C GLN A 318 18.99 -17.94 1.53
N GLU A 319 18.81 -16.73 1.02
CA GLU A 319 17.52 -16.06 0.91
C GLU A 319 16.56 -16.72 -0.09
N VAL A 320 17.05 -17.63 -0.93
CA VAL A 320 16.26 -18.45 -1.87
C VAL A 320 16.40 -19.95 -1.59
N GLY A 321 17.02 -20.31 -0.46
CA GLY A 321 17.24 -21.69 -0.06
C GLY A 321 18.19 -22.46 -1.00
N TYR A 322 19.25 -21.80 -1.49
CA TYR A 322 20.17 -22.39 -2.44
C TYR A 322 21.08 -23.44 -1.78
N ASP A 323 20.70 -24.72 -1.91
CA ASP A 323 21.48 -25.86 -1.43
C ASP A 323 22.69 -26.16 -2.34
N HIS A 324 23.65 -25.24 -2.35
CA HIS A 324 24.88 -25.35 -3.13
C HIS A 324 26.08 -24.82 -2.34
N ARG A 325 27.18 -25.56 -2.39
CA ARG A 325 28.48 -25.12 -1.84
C ARG A 325 29.23 -24.34 -2.91
N PHE A 326 29.44 -23.05 -2.70
CA PHE A 326 30.16 -22.23 -3.67
C PHE A 326 31.63 -22.66 -3.79
N ALA A 327 32.10 -22.80 -5.04
CA ALA A 327 33.51 -22.99 -5.33
C ALA A 327 34.30 -21.72 -5.02
N PHE A 328 34.98 -21.73 -3.88
CA PHE A 328 35.59 -20.53 -3.29
C PHE A 328 36.64 -19.84 -4.17
N PHE A 329 37.44 -20.61 -4.92
CA PHE A 329 38.54 -20.10 -5.76
C PHE A 329 38.18 -19.94 -7.24
N GLU A 330 36.93 -20.21 -7.61
CA GLU A 330 36.45 -20.23 -8.99
C GLU A 330 35.22 -19.33 -9.14
N LYS A 331 34.78 -19.05 -10.38
CA LYS A 331 33.47 -18.41 -10.62
C LYS A 331 32.40 -19.51 -10.58
N ASP A 332 31.41 -19.32 -9.73
CA ASP A 332 30.34 -20.26 -9.44
C ASP A 332 29.09 -19.47 -9.05
N ILE A 333 28.22 -19.26 -10.02
CA ILE A 333 27.21 -18.19 -10.01
C ILE A 333 26.03 -18.61 -9.13
N ALA A 334 25.54 -17.68 -8.31
CA ALA A 334 24.29 -17.81 -7.57
C ALA A 334 23.09 -18.05 -8.53
N PRO A 335 21.96 -18.60 -8.03
CA PRO A 335 20.78 -18.80 -8.86
C PRO A 335 20.19 -17.47 -9.33
N THR A 336 19.26 -17.55 -10.28
CA THR A 336 18.36 -16.43 -10.55
C THR A 336 17.52 -16.14 -9.32
N TRP A 337 17.42 -14.86 -8.96
CA TRP A 337 16.68 -14.38 -7.80
C TRP A 337 15.17 -14.40 -8.08
N GLU A 338 14.54 -15.55 -7.88
CA GLU A 338 13.08 -15.72 -7.94
C GLU A 338 12.54 -15.95 -6.54
N ASP A 339 11.49 -15.22 -6.17
CA ASP A 339 10.86 -15.31 -4.86
C ASP A 339 10.26 -16.70 -4.64
N ASN A 340 10.53 -17.27 -3.47
CA ASN A 340 10.05 -18.59 -3.08
C ASN A 340 9.81 -18.68 -1.56
N GLU A 341 9.49 -19.87 -1.07
CA GLU A 341 9.18 -20.08 0.36
C GLU A 341 10.31 -19.69 1.34
N TRP A 342 11.57 -19.64 0.88
CA TRP A 342 12.71 -19.19 1.67
C TRP A 342 12.81 -17.67 1.67
N THR A 343 12.51 -17.03 0.54
CA THR A 343 12.46 -15.57 0.44
C THR A 343 11.38 -15.03 1.35
N GLU A 344 10.18 -15.61 1.30
CA GLU A 344 9.08 -15.28 2.21
C GLU A 344 9.45 -15.51 3.68
N PHE A 345 10.18 -16.60 3.98
CA PHE A 345 10.62 -16.89 5.34
C PHE A 345 11.59 -15.85 5.90
N TYR A 346 12.63 -15.47 5.13
CA TYR A 346 13.59 -14.46 5.59
C TYR A 346 13.01 -13.05 5.61
N LYS A 347 12.15 -12.71 4.64
CA LYS A 347 11.39 -11.46 4.63
C LYS A 347 10.51 -11.36 5.88
N TYR A 348 9.76 -12.42 6.20
CA TYR A 348 8.98 -12.51 7.44
C TYR A 348 9.84 -12.31 8.69
N LEU A 349 10.99 -12.96 8.81
CA LEU A 349 11.86 -12.79 9.98
C LEU A 349 12.40 -11.36 10.11
N ALA A 350 12.77 -10.72 9.00
CA ALA A 350 13.25 -9.35 8.98
C ALA A 350 12.15 -8.35 9.34
N GLU A 351 10.98 -8.45 8.70
CA GLU A 351 9.82 -7.62 9.01
C GLU A 351 9.39 -7.78 10.47
N PHE A 352 9.32 -9.03 10.97
CA PHE A 352 8.97 -9.30 12.36
C PHE A 352 10.00 -8.72 13.34
N LYS A 353 11.30 -8.86 13.05
CA LYS A 353 12.35 -8.26 13.89
C LYS A 353 12.27 -6.72 13.89
N HIS A 354 12.08 -6.10 12.73
CA HIS A 354 11.98 -4.64 12.61
C HIS A 354 10.71 -4.08 13.26
N ALA A 355 9.61 -4.83 13.26
CA ALA A 355 8.36 -4.44 13.89
C ALA A 355 8.38 -4.53 15.42
N HIS A 356 9.26 -5.36 15.99
CA HIS A 356 9.25 -5.71 17.40
C HIS A 356 10.54 -5.32 18.13
N PRO A 357 10.59 -4.14 18.81
CA PRO A 357 11.70 -3.76 19.69
C PRO A 357 12.03 -4.79 20.77
N ALA A 358 11.07 -5.67 21.13
CA ALA A 358 11.35 -6.80 22.00
C ALA A 358 12.49 -7.70 21.47
N LEU A 359 12.73 -7.73 20.16
CA LEU A 359 13.81 -8.50 19.54
C LEU A 359 15.14 -7.74 19.42
N ASP A 360 15.23 -6.50 19.90
CA ASP A 360 16.50 -5.77 20.03
C ASP A 360 17.41 -6.44 21.06
N SER A 361 18.70 -6.46 20.79
CA SER A 361 19.78 -7.12 21.53
C SER A 361 19.75 -6.90 23.04
N ASP A 362 19.37 -5.71 23.51
CA ASP A 362 19.30 -5.31 24.92
C ASP A 362 17.93 -5.56 25.60
N ALA A 363 16.95 -6.10 24.87
CA ALA A 363 15.64 -6.40 25.40
C ALA A 363 15.68 -7.47 26.50
N ALA A 364 14.74 -7.40 27.43
CA ALA A 364 14.63 -8.39 28.51
C ALA A 364 14.29 -9.77 27.94
N PHE A 365 14.86 -10.81 28.55
CA PHE A 365 14.74 -12.20 28.13
C PHE A 365 14.35 -13.10 29.32
N GLU A 366 13.32 -13.92 29.14
CA GLU A 366 12.84 -14.88 30.13
C GLU A 366 12.54 -16.23 29.48
N ILE A 367 13.19 -17.31 29.96
CA ILE A 367 12.83 -18.67 29.55
C ILE A 367 11.56 -19.10 30.28
N VAL A 368 10.56 -19.56 29.53
CA VAL A 368 9.26 -20.01 30.05
C VAL A 368 9.27 -21.54 30.23
N PRO A 369 8.74 -22.06 31.36
CA PRO A 369 8.57 -23.49 31.54
C PRO A 369 7.81 -24.14 30.39
N SER A 370 8.39 -25.19 29.83
CA SER A 370 7.93 -25.91 28.63
C SER A 370 8.35 -27.38 28.74
N ASP A 371 7.91 -28.23 27.81
CA ASP A 371 8.28 -29.65 27.80
C ASP A 371 9.79 -29.87 27.60
N SER A 372 10.22 -31.14 27.55
CA SER A 372 11.66 -31.48 27.50
C SER A 372 12.35 -31.13 26.20
N THR A 373 11.62 -30.86 25.12
CA THR A 373 12.18 -30.78 23.76
C THR A 373 11.92 -29.43 23.10
N THR A 374 10.89 -28.71 23.54
CA THR A 374 10.57 -27.35 23.10
C THR A 374 11.26 -26.33 23.98
N ILE A 375 11.98 -25.37 23.40
CA ILE A 375 12.39 -24.15 24.10
C ILE A 375 11.34 -23.06 23.87
N VAL A 376 10.86 -22.46 24.97
CA VAL A 376 9.95 -21.33 24.93
C VAL A 376 10.57 -20.20 25.74
N PHE A 377 10.62 -19.00 25.16
CA PHE A 377 11.07 -17.81 25.87
C PHE A 377 10.28 -16.58 25.45
N LYS A 378 10.27 -15.59 26.34
CA LYS A 378 9.63 -14.30 26.14
C LYS A 378 10.69 -13.22 26.03
N ARG A 379 10.49 -12.30 25.11
CA ARG A 379 11.26 -11.08 24.91
C ARG A 379 10.39 -9.86 25.18
N THR A 380 10.88 -8.87 25.90
CA THR A 380 10.12 -7.64 26.20
C THR A 380 11.00 -6.38 26.18
N LYS A 381 10.50 -5.31 25.55
CA LYS A 381 11.10 -3.97 25.55
C LYS A 381 10.05 -2.92 25.23
N ASP A 382 10.03 -1.78 25.94
CA ASP A 382 9.19 -0.61 25.62
C ASP A 382 7.69 -0.88 25.36
N GLY A 383 7.10 -1.82 26.12
CA GLY A 383 5.70 -2.23 26.01
C GLY A 383 5.42 -3.28 24.92
N ASP A 384 6.42 -3.62 24.10
CA ASP A 384 6.37 -4.71 23.13
C ASP A 384 6.76 -6.04 23.77
N ALA A 385 6.12 -7.12 23.34
CA ALA A 385 6.30 -8.46 23.90
C ALA A 385 6.16 -9.53 22.81
N VAL A 386 7.22 -10.32 22.64
CA VAL A 386 7.25 -11.46 21.71
C VAL A 386 7.45 -12.75 22.49
N THR A 387 6.63 -13.75 22.21
CA THR A 387 6.84 -15.13 22.67
C THR A 387 7.39 -15.96 21.53
N VAL A 388 8.52 -16.62 21.76
CA VAL A 388 9.18 -17.52 20.82
C VAL A 388 9.07 -18.94 21.34
N SER A 389 8.67 -19.86 20.47
CA SER A 389 8.64 -21.30 20.75
C SER A 389 9.34 -22.03 19.62
N VAL A 390 10.28 -22.92 19.93
CA VAL A 390 11.01 -23.74 18.95
C VAL A 390 11.13 -25.17 19.46
N GLU A 391 10.63 -26.13 18.69
CA GLU A 391 10.81 -27.56 18.93
C GLU A 391 12.23 -27.98 18.49
N LEU A 392 13.00 -28.57 19.41
CA LEU A 392 14.41 -28.93 19.21
C LEU A 392 14.58 -30.40 18.79
N GLN A 393 13.55 -30.99 18.20
CA GLN A 393 13.57 -32.30 17.55
C GLN A 393 12.55 -32.36 16.40
N ALA A 394 12.59 -33.39 15.56
CA ALA A 394 11.57 -33.59 14.54
C ALA A 394 10.19 -33.93 15.18
N PRO A 395 9.07 -33.35 14.70
CA PRO A 395 8.98 -32.36 13.62
C PRO A 395 9.42 -30.96 14.08
N TRP A 396 10.36 -30.36 13.34
CA TRP A 396 10.95 -29.06 13.64
C TRP A 396 9.93 -27.94 13.44
N THR A 397 9.21 -27.61 14.50
CA THR A 397 8.18 -26.57 14.50
C THR A 397 8.64 -25.36 15.30
N TRP A 398 8.15 -24.19 14.91
CA TRP A 398 8.45 -22.95 15.61
C TRP A 398 7.25 -22.01 15.51
N SER A 399 7.18 -21.04 16.42
CA SER A 399 6.21 -19.95 16.36
C SER A 399 6.78 -18.69 16.98
N LEU A 400 6.56 -17.58 16.30
CA LEU A 400 6.72 -16.23 16.83
C LEU A 400 5.32 -15.67 17.05
N LYS A 401 5.05 -15.18 18.25
CA LYS A 401 3.76 -14.56 18.56
C LYS A 401 3.97 -13.25 19.30
N SER A 402 3.47 -12.17 18.73
CA SER A 402 3.27 -10.92 19.43
C SER A 402 1.83 -10.84 19.95
N GLY A 403 1.59 -9.98 20.94
CA GLY A 403 0.21 -9.66 21.32
C GLY A 403 -0.57 -8.99 20.19
N ALA A 404 0.12 -8.25 19.31
CA ALA A 404 -0.43 -7.54 18.16
C ALA A 404 -0.96 -8.48 17.06
N ASP A 405 -0.37 -9.66 16.88
CA ASP A 405 -0.76 -10.64 15.83
C ASP A 405 -2.22 -11.12 15.97
N ARG A 406 -2.85 -10.88 17.13
CA ARG A 406 -4.27 -11.19 17.35
C ARG A 406 -5.22 -10.19 16.70
N ILE A 407 -4.77 -8.96 16.47
CA ILE A 407 -5.58 -7.89 15.89
C ILE A 407 -5.52 -8.07 14.38
N ALA A 408 -6.64 -8.48 13.77
CA ALA A 408 -6.71 -8.60 12.31
C ALA A 408 -7.17 -7.28 11.66
N HIS A 409 -8.00 -6.49 12.34
CA HIS A 409 -8.51 -5.21 11.80
C HIS A 409 -8.44 -4.08 12.84
N VAL A 410 -8.01 -2.90 12.38
CA VAL A 410 -8.18 -1.61 13.07
C VAL A 410 -8.72 -0.62 12.06
N GLU A 411 -10.00 -0.26 12.19
CA GLU A 411 -10.70 0.56 11.20
C GLU A 411 -11.27 1.84 11.83
N PRO A 412 -11.09 3.03 11.20
CA PRO A 412 -10.36 3.28 9.95
C PRO A 412 -8.85 3.02 10.05
N LEU A 413 -8.20 2.70 8.92
CA LEU A 413 -6.78 2.30 8.85
C LEU A 413 -5.80 3.39 9.34
N CYS A 414 -6.21 4.65 9.22
CA CYS A 414 -5.52 5.82 9.77
C CYS A 414 -6.54 6.96 9.92
N TRP A 415 -6.14 8.06 10.57
CA TRP A 415 -6.97 9.25 10.66
C TRP A 415 -6.18 10.55 10.50
N TRP A 416 -6.83 11.70 10.64
CA TRP A 416 -6.17 13.02 10.49
C TRP A 416 -6.39 13.91 11.70
N THR A 417 -5.38 14.72 11.99
CA THR A 417 -5.52 15.85 12.90
C THR A 417 -6.42 16.94 12.27
N GLY A 418 -7.26 17.57 13.08
CA GLY A 418 -8.10 18.70 12.64
C GLY A 418 -9.36 18.32 11.85
N MET A 419 -9.80 17.05 11.90
CA MET A 419 -11.12 16.63 11.42
C MET A 419 -12.23 17.17 12.33
N LYS A 420 -13.43 17.39 11.78
CA LYS A 420 -14.64 17.68 12.57
C LYS A 420 -15.33 16.41 13.01
N MET A 421 -15.26 15.36 12.19
CA MET A 421 -15.80 14.05 12.50
C MET A 421 -15.05 13.41 13.70
N PRO A 422 -15.73 13.07 14.80
CA PRO A 422 -15.15 12.32 15.91
C PRO A 422 -14.71 10.93 15.46
N LEU A 423 -13.54 10.49 15.96
CA LEU A 423 -12.97 9.18 15.67
C LEU A 423 -13.46 8.13 16.67
N GLN A 424 -13.99 7.03 16.15
CA GLN A 424 -14.27 5.79 16.84
C GLN A 424 -13.57 4.66 16.08
N LEU A 425 -12.65 3.96 16.74
CA LEU A 425 -11.97 2.81 16.15
C LEU A 425 -12.81 1.55 16.34
N MET A 426 -12.94 0.74 15.30
CA MET A 426 -13.40 -0.63 15.38
C MET A 426 -12.16 -1.54 15.35
N VAL A 427 -11.87 -2.20 16.46
CA VAL A 427 -10.76 -3.15 16.57
C VAL A 427 -11.33 -4.56 16.59
N GLN A 428 -10.91 -5.40 15.66
CA GLN A 428 -11.24 -6.81 15.62
C GLN A 428 -9.99 -7.65 15.92
N GLY A 429 -10.11 -8.57 16.87
CA GLY A 429 -9.05 -9.50 17.21
C GLY A 429 -9.46 -10.49 18.29
N ASP A 430 -8.78 -11.62 18.34
CA ASP A 430 -9.15 -12.74 19.23
C ASP A 430 -9.19 -12.30 20.71
N GLY A 431 -10.39 -12.35 21.31
CA GLY A 431 -10.61 -11.99 22.72
C GLY A 431 -10.32 -10.53 23.08
N ILE A 432 -10.25 -9.63 22.11
CA ILE A 432 -9.82 -8.24 22.32
C ILE A 432 -10.76 -7.44 23.25
N ARG A 433 -12.01 -7.88 23.42
CA ARG A 433 -12.98 -7.23 24.32
C ARG A 433 -12.51 -7.15 25.77
N ASP A 434 -11.70 -8.10 26.23
CA ASP A 434 -11.27 -8.21 27.61
C ASP A 434 -10.04 -7.32 27.94
N PHE A 435 -9.65 -6.42 27.04
CA PHE A 435 -8.49 -5.54 27.18
C PHE A 435 -8.90 -4.10 27.50
N ASP A 436 -8.21 -3.51 28.49
CA ASP A 436 -8.16 -2.07 28.68
C ASP A 436 -7.30 -1.44 27.58
N VAL A 437 -7.73 -0.28 27.06
CA VAL A 437 -7.05 0.41 25.96
C VAL A 437 -6.72 1.86 26.28
N TRP A 438 -5.49 2.26 25.93
CA TRP A 438 -5.05 3.66 25.98
C TRP A 438 -4.14 4.00 24.79
N ILE A 439 -3.83 5.28 24.63
CA ILE A 439 -2.98 5.77 23.54
C ILE A 439 -1.72 6.43 24.10
N GLU A 440 -0.56 6.05 23.57
CA GLU A 440 0.74 6.65 23.86
C GLU A 440 1.41 7.24 22.60
N GLY A 441 2.55 7.91 22.77
CA GLY A 441 3.35 8.44 21.65
C GLY A 441 3.16 9.93 21.34
N GLY A 442 2.31 10.67 22.06
CA GLY A 442 2.16 12.11 21.85
C GLY A 442 1.23 12.81 22.85
N LYS A 443 1.16 14.15 22.76
CA LYS A 443 0.20 14.95 23.54
C LYS A 443 -1.06 15.23 22.72
N GLY A 444 -2.22 15.22 23.38
CA GLY A 444 -3.49 15.63 22.79
C GLY A 444 -4.28 14.52 22.09
N VAL A 445 -3.89 13.26 22.23
CA VAL A 445 -4.65 12.11 21.73
C VAL A 445 -4.86 11.13 22.87
N ARG A 446 -6.09 10.64 23.06
CA ARG A 446 -6.41 9.66 24.10
C ARG A 446 -7.60 8.81 23.71
N ALA A 447 -7.54 7.52 24.06
CA ALA A 447 -8.75 6.71 24.16
C ALA A 447 -9.60 7.22 25.33
N THR A 448 -10.92 7.32 25.13
CA THR A 448 -11.83 7.89 26.14
C THR A 448 -12.87 6.90 26.61
N VAL A 449 -13.47 6.14 25.69
CA VAL A 449 -14.52 5.17 26.00
C VAL A 449 -14.26 3.93 25.18
N ALA A 450 -14.19 2.78 25.84
CA ALA A 450 -14.29 1.47 25.21
C ALA A 450 -15.73 0.97 25.38
N HIS A 451 -16.39 0.61 24.28
CA HIS A 451 -17.77 0.15 24.30
C HIS A 451 -17.80 -1.38 24.38
N GLU A 452 -18.58 -1.90 25.33
CA GLU A 452 -18.84 -3.34 25.42
C GLU A 452 -19.73 -3.78 24.25
N VAL A 453 -19.33 -4.85 23.58
CA VAL A 453 -20.03 -5.45 22.45
C VAL A 453 -20.29 -6.94 22.69
N GLU A 454 -21.21 -7.52 21.91
CA GLU A 454 -21.70 -8.88 22.15
C GLU A 454 -20.63 -9.93 21.83
N SER A 455 -19.91 -9.76 20.72
CA SER A 455 -18.78 -10.64 20.38
C SER A 455 -17.56 -10.37 21.28
N PRO A 456 -16.85 -11.41 21.74
CA PRO A 456 -15.59 -11.24 22.48
C PRO A 456 -14.44 -10.73 21.60
N ASN A 457 -14.59 -10.73 20.28
CA ASN A 457 -13.51 -10.44 19.34
C ASN A 457 -13.55 -9.01 18.78
N TYR A 458 -14.37 -8.14 19.35
CA TYR A 458 -14.48 -6.75 18.94
C TYR A 458 -14.34 -5.79 20.12
N LEU A 459 -13.80 -4.61 19.83
CA LEU A 459 -13.73 -3.48 20.74
C LEU A 459 -13.90 -2.18 19.96
N PHE A 460 -14.88 -1.35 20.35
CA PHE A 460 -15.07 -0.02 19.78
C PHE A 460 -14.50 1.03 20.73
N ILE A 461 -13.65 1.93 20.21
CA ILE A 461 -12.88 2.87 21.03
C ILE A 461 -13.11 4.30 20.54
N ASP A 462 -13.74 5.14 21.35
CA ASP A 462 -13.84 6.58 21.07
C ASP A 462 -12.51 7.27 21.36
N VAL A 463 -11.96 7.96 20.36
CA VAL A 463 -10.67 8.64 20.44
C VAL A 463 -10.86 10.16 20.40
N ASP A 464 -10.39 10.84 21.44
CA ASP A 464 -10.38 12.30 21.54
C ASP A 464 -9.06 12.84 20.98
N ILE A 465 -9.16 13.65 19.92
CA ILE A 465 -8.04 14.30 19.23
C ILE A 465 -8.15 15.80 19.42
N ASP A 466 -7.31 16.35 20.31
CA ASP A 466 -7.26 17.78 20.58
C ASP A 466 -6.78 18.57 19.35
N LYS A 467 -7.22 19.83 19.24
CA LYS A 467 -6.83 20.73 18.14
C LYS A 467 -5.32 21.00 18.07
N THR A 468 -4.59 20.74 19.14
CA THR A 468 -3.12 20.87 19.23
C THR A 468 -2.37 19.56 19.03
N ALA A 469 -3.08 18.43 18.84
CA ALA A 469 -2.47 17.16 18.48
C ALA A 469 -1.64 17.31 17.20
N LYS A 470 -0.51 16.61 17.16
CA LYS A 470 0.41 16.66 16.02
C LYS A 470 0.24 15.41 15.16
N PRO A 471 0.42 15.51 13.84
CA PRO A 471 0.58 14.34 13.00
C PRO A 471 1.76 13.46 13.46
N GLY A 472 1.61 12.16 13.33
CA GLY A 472 2.62 11.15 13.69
C GLY A 472 2.00 9.79 13.99
N THR A 473 2.87 8.83 14.28
CA THR A 473 2.49 7.49 14.72
C THR A 473 2.30 7.47 16.23
N TYR A 474 1.16 6.96 16.67
CA TYR A 474 0.78 6.75 18.07
C TYR A 474 0.75 5.25 18.36
N LYS A 475 0.85 4.87 19.63
CA LYS A 475 0.70 3.47 20.05
C LYS A 475 -0.68 3.27 20.65
N LEU A 476 -1.50 2.40 20.06
CA LEU A 476 -2.71 1.86 20.68
C LEU A 476 -2.28 0.72 21.61
N CYS A 477 -2.32 0.95 22.91
CA CYS A 477 -1.85 0.01 23.91
C CYS A 477 -3.02 -0.77 24.51
N PHE A 478 -2.84 -2.08 24.70
CA PHE A 478 -3.84 -3.02 25.20
C PHE A 478 -3.28 -3.75 26.42
N SER A 479 -4.06 -3.86 27.50
CA SER A 479 -3.69 -4.70 28.65
C SER A 479 -4.91 -5.37 29.30
N ASN A 480 -4.77 -6.62 29.72
CA ASN A 480 -5.78 -7.32 30.53
C ASN A 480 -5.23 -7.72 31.92
N GLY A 481 -4.11 -7.13 32.31
CA GLY A 481 -3.38 -7.42 33.55
C GLY A 481 -2.55 -8.72 33.55
N ARG A 482 -2.70 -9.58 32.53
CA ARG A 482 -1.85 -10.77 32.31
C ARG A 482 -0.89 -10.58 31.15
N GLU A 483 -1.36 -9.91 30.11
CA GLU A 483 -0.62 -9.59 28.91
C GLU A 483 -0.85 -8.12 28.54
N GLU A 484 0.17 -7.54 27.91
CA GLU A 484 0.21 -6.16 27.45
C GLU A 484 0.95 -6.12 26.12
N PHE A 485 0.42 -5.36 25.17
CA PHE A 485 1.02 -5.14 23.85
C PHE A 485 0.49 -3.83 23.26
N SER A 486 1.08 -3.39 22.14
CA SER A 486 0.59 -2.21 21.42
C SER A 486 0.64 -2.39 19.91
N VAL A 487 -0.24 -1.72 19.18
CA VAL A 487 -0.17 -1.58 17.71
C VAL A 487 0.03 -0.12 17.30
N PRO A 488 0.82 0.16 16.24
CA PRO A 488 0.96 1.51 15.73
C PRO A 488 -0.35 1.99 15.09
N TYR A 489 -0.67 3.28 15.26
CA TYR A 489 -1.80 3.93 14.62
C TYR A 489 -1.43 5.33 14.14
N GLU A 490 -1.69 5.63 12.88
CA GLU A 490 -1.24 6.87 12.27
C GLU A 490 -2.30 7.98 12.32
N LEU A 491 -1.88 9.15 12.80
CA LEU A 491 -2.61 10.41 12.60
C LEU A 491 -1.84 11.28 11.61
N LEU A 492 -2.43 11.53 10.46
CA LEU A 492 -1.84 12.27 9.37
C LEU A 492 -2.14 13.77 9.43
N ALA A 493 -1.37 14.54 8.67
CA ALA A 493 -1.66 15.95 8.39
C ALA A 493 -2.65 16.02 7.21
N ARG A 494 -3.70 16.83 7.32
CA ARG A 494 -4.62 17.07 6.20
C ARG A 494 -3.91 17.81 5.07
N ARG A 495 -4.27 17.51 3.82
CA ARG A 495 -3.82 18.28 2.66
C ARG A 495 -4.35 19.71 2.74
N LYS A 496 -3.54 20.68 2.30
CA LYS A 496 -3.95 22.08 2.28
C LYS A 496 -5.15 22.26 1.34
N GLY A 497 -6.24 22.81 1.87
CA GLY A 497 -7.46 23.04 1.09
C GLY A 497 -8.39 21.81 1.00
N SER A 498 -8.04 20.68 1.61
CA SER A 498 -8.84 19.44 1.59
C SER A 498 -10.30 19.66 2.02
N ALA A 499 -10.53 20.32 3.16
CA ALA A 499 -11.89 20.62 3.66
C ALA A 499 -12.68 21.58 2.75
N SER A 500 -11.99 22.38 1.93
CA SER A 500 -12.58 23.36 1.01
C SER A 500 -12.46 22.94 -0.45
N ARG A 501 -12.32 21.64 -0.71
CA ARG A 501 -12.19 21.09 -2.07
C ARG A 501 -13.41 21.44 -2.92
N THR A 502 -13.19 21.57 -4.22
CA THR A 502 -14.27 21.71 -5.20
C THR A 502 -14.76 20.34 -5.63
N SER A 503 -16.02 20.24 -6.04
CA SER A 503 -16.62 19.00 -6.51
C SER A 503 -17.04 19.07 -7.98
N PHE A 504 -17.53 17.95 -8.50
CA PHE A 504 -18.24 17.91 -9.78
C PHE A 504 -19.54 18.73 -9.74
N SER A 505 -19.89 19.34 -10.88
CA SER A 505 -21.05 20.24 -11.05
C SER A 505 -21.60 20.18 -12.48
N ALA A 506 -22.61 21.00 -12.80
CA ALA A 506 -23.16 21.10 -14.17
C ALA A 506 -22.12 21.50 -15.24
N ALA A 507 -20.97 22.06 -14.84
CA ALA A 507 -19.88 22.36 -15.76
C ALA A 507 -19.13 21.10 -16.24
N ASP A 508 -19.24 19.99 -15.53
CA ASP A 508 -18.49 18.78 -15.80
C ASP A 508 -19.17 17.86 -16.82
N LEU A 509 -18.37 17.05 -17.50
CA LEU A 509 -18.83 15.82 -18.16
C LEU A 509 -18.36 14.63 -17.32
N MET A 510 -19.31 13.88 -16.78
CA MET A 510 -19.05 12.65 -16.05
C MET A 510 -18.99 11.47 -17.02
N TYR A 511 -17.91 10.71 -16.95
CA TYR A 511 -17.74 9.46 -17.69
C TYR A 511 -17.90 8.30 -16.71
N LEU A 512 -18.86 7.42 -16.94
CA LEU A 512 -19.10 6.22 -16.16
C LEU A 512 -18.42 5.03 -16.83
N LEU A 513 -17.59 4.29 -16.10
CA LEU A 513 -17.03 3.02 -16.55
C LEU A 513 -17.23 1.89 -15.55
N MET A 514 -17.14 0.65 -16.04
CA MET A 514 -16.98 -0.53 -15.21
C MET A 514 -15.52 -0.98 -15.30
N PRO A 515 -14.74 -0.97 -14.21
CA PRO A 515 -13.32 -1.28 -14.24
C PRO A 515 -13.00 -2.59 -14.96
N ASP A 516 -13.68 -3.69 -14.55
CA ASP A 516 -13.49 -5.04 -15.10
C ASP A 516 -13.73 -5.14 -16.62
N ARG A 517 -14.54 -4.24 -17.17
CA ARG A 517 -14.97 -4.25 -18.58
C ARG A 517 -14.33 -3.15 -19.42
N PHE A 518 -13.45 -2.33 -18.84
CA PHE A 518 -12.86 -1.21 -19.54
C PHE A 518 -11.57 -1.62 -20.26
N VAL A 519 -10.43 -1.64 -19.58
CA VAL A 519 -9.16 -2.04 -20.17
C VAL A 519 -8.40 -2.89 -19.16
N ASN A 520 -7.91 -4.05 -19.61
CA ASN A 520 -6.97 -4.88 -18.87
C ASN A 520 -5.55 -4.34 -19.11
N GLY A 521 -4.98 -3.71 -18.08
CA GLY A 521 -3.65 -3.11 -18.12
C GLY A 521 -2.58 -4.01 -17.51
N ASP A 522 -2.97 -4.95 -16.66
CA ASP A 522 -2.10 -5.90 -15.98
C ASP A 522 -2.74 -7.30 -15.89
N PRO A 523 -2.55 -8.15 -16.92
CA PRO A 523 -3.10 -9.51 -16.94
C PRO A 523 -2.59 -10.42 -15.81
N ALA A 524 -1.55 -10.01 -15.06
CA ALA A 524 -1.03 -10.80 -13.95
C ALA A 524 -1.98 -10.77 -12.73
N ASN A 525 -2.85 -9.76 -12.63
CA ASN A 525 -3.79 -9.62 -11.52
C ASN A 525 -5.22 -10.10 -11.83
N ASP A 526 -5.52 -10.51 -13.07
CA ASP A 526 -6.80 -11.11 -13.50
C ASP A 526 -7.34 -12.16 -12.52
N SER A 527 -6.44 -12.89 -11.86
CA SER A 527 -6.75 -13.79 -10.77
C SER A 527 -5.60 -13.90 -9.78
N THR A 528 -5.92 -13.72 -8.51
CA THR A 528 -4.96 -13.84 -7.40
C THR A 528 -5.21 -15.09 -6.55
N PRO A 529 -4.26 -15.58 -5.74
CA PRO A 529 -4.47 -16.76 -4.91
C PRO A 529 -5.58 -16.63 -3.85
N ASP A 530 -5.84 -15.41 -3.38
CA ASP A 530 -6.77 -15.06 -2.29
C ASP A 530 -8.23 -14.88 -2.74
N THR A 531 -8.49 -14.83 -4.05
CA THR A 531 -9.84 -14.61 -4.60
C THR A 531 -10.57 -15.93 -4.93
N PHE A 532 -11.88 -16.01 -4.69
CA PHE A 532 -12.68 -17.20 -5.01
C PHE A 532 -12.97 -17.31 -6.51
N GLU A 533 -13.53 -16.27 -7.10
CA GLU A 533 -13.83 -16.23 -8.54
C GLU A 533 -12.56 -15.94 -9.35
N LYS A 534 -12.35 -16.72 -10.40
CA LYS A 534 -11.23 -16.58 -11.35
C LYS A 534 -11.71 -15.90 -12.64
N ALA A 535 -10.77 -15.32 -13.37
CA ALA A 535 -11.03 -14.68 -14.65
C ALA A 535 -11.66 -15.67 -15.64
N ALA A 536 -12.72 -15.20 -16.29
CA ALA A 536 -13.50 -15.93 -17.27
C ALA A 536 -14.03 -14.95 -18.33
N PRO A 537 -13.14 -14.35 -19.16
CA PRO A 537 -13.50 -13.28 -20.10
C PRO A 537 -14.52 -13.70 -21.19
N ASP A 538 -14.71 -15.00 -21.38
CA ASP A 538 -15.69 -15.54 -22.32
C ASP A 538 -17.12 -15.63 -21.72
N GLU A 539 -17.28 -15.47 -20.41
CA GLU A 539 -18.57 -15.60 -19.70
C GLU A 539 -19.21 -14.24 -19.43
N PHE A 540 -20.50 -14.07 -19.75
CA PHE A 540 -21.21 -12.79 -19.58
C PHE A 540 -21.14 -12.19 -18.16
N PHE A 541 -21.16 -13.06 -17.14
CA PHE A 541 -21.10 -12.68 -15.74
C PHE A 541 -19.72 -12.96 -15.11
N GLY A 542 -18.74 -13.40 -15.90
CA GLY A 542 -17.39 -13.63 -15.44
C GLY A 542 -16.63 -12.31 -15.25
N ARG A 543 -15.44 -12.43 -14.65
CA ARG A 543 -14.43 -11.36 -14.64
C ARG A 543 -13.63 -11.35 -15.92
N HIS A 544 -13.49 -10.18 -16.52
CA HIS A 544 -12.82 -9.99 -17.80
C HIS A 544 -11.41 -9.38 -17.66
N GLY A 545 -11.05 -8.92 -16.45
CA GLY A 545 -9.68 -8.53 -16.11
C GLY A 545 -9.37 -7.05 -16.33
N GLY A 546 -10.36 -6.21 -16.60
CA GLY A 546 -10.12 -4.76 -16.61
C GLY A 546 -9.75 -4.23 -15.21
N ASP A 547 -8.80 -3.30 -15.14
CA ASP A 547 -8.12 -2.96 -13.88
C ASP A 547 -7.73 -1.47 -13.79
N ILE A 548 -7.14 -1.08 -12.66
CA ILE A 548 -6.70 0.31 -12.42
C ILE A 548 -5.59 0.73 -13.39
N ALA A 549 -4.66 -0.16 -13.74
CA ALA A 549 -3.59 0.15 -14.69
C ALA A 549 -4.16 0.45 -16.09
N GLY A 550 -5.20 -0.28 -16.50
CA GLY A 550 -5.94 -0.07 -17.72
C GLY A 550 -6.66 1.28 -17.72
N ILE A 551 -7.36 1.63 -16.64
CA ILE A 551 -7.98 2.96 -16.50
C ILE A 551 -6.92 4.07 -16.63
N ARG A 552 -5.80 3.95 -15.90
CA ARG A 552 -4.70 4.92 -15.94
C ARG A 552 -4.13 5.10 -17.34
N SER A 553 -4.02 4.01 -18.11
CA SER A 553 -3.55 4.05 -19.51
C SER A 553 -4.43 4.88 -20.44
N GLN A 554 -5.72 5.05 -20.10
CA GLN A 554 -6.71 5.74 -20.93
C GLN A 554 -7.07 7.15 -20.43
N LEU A 555 -6.42 7.68 -19.39
CA LEU A 555 -6.70 9.04 -18.92
C LEU A 555 -6.45 10.12 -19.99
N GLY A 556 -5.48 9.89 -20.88
CA GLY A 556 -5.25 10.74 -22.05
C GLY A 556 -6.40 10.71 -23.06
N TYR A 557 -6.97 9.52 -23.32
CA TYR A 557 -8.16 9.35 -24.15
C TYR A 557 -9.37 10.11 -23.56
N LEU A 558 -9.63 9.92 -22.26
CA LEU A 558 -10.73 10.59 -21.57
C LEU A 558 -10.59 12.11 -21.59
N GLN A 559 -9.38 12.62 -21.33
CA GLN A 559 -9.10 14.06 -21.40
C GLN A 559 -9.37 14.63 -22.81
N ASP A 560 -8.89 13.93 -23.86
CA ASP A 560 -9.06 14.34 -25.25
C ASP A 560 -10.53 14.32 -25.69
N LEU A 561 -11.31 13.34 -25.20
CA LEU A 561 -12.76 13.25 -25.40
C LEU A 561 -13.52 14.42 -24.77
N GLY A 562 -12.93 15.08 -23.77
CA GLY A 562 -13.51 16.22 -23.06
C GLY A 562 -14.11 15.89 -21.69
N VAL A 563 -13.81 14.70 -21.16
CA VAL A 563 -14.20 14.28 -19.81
C VAL A 563 -13.51 15.16 -18.76
N THR A 564 -14.24 15.52 -17.71
CA THR A 564 -13.71 16.29 -16.58
C THR A 564 -14.06 15.68 -15.22
N ALA A 565 -14.84 14.59 -15.22
CA ALA A 565 -15.19 13.81 -14.05
C ALA A 565 -15.28 12.33 -14.44
N LEU A 566 -14.69 11.44 -13.65
CA LEU A 566 -14.71 10.00 -13.85
C LEU A 566 -15.40 9.34 -12.66
N TRP A 567 -16.44 8.58 -12.95
CA TRP A 567 -17.12 7.68 -12.04
C TRP A 567 -16.81 6.25 -12.49
N SER A 568 -16.18 5.46 -11.64
CA SER A 568 -16.13 4.00 -11.82
C SER A 568 -17.19 3.34 -10.95
N THR A 569 -17.80 2.26 -11.41
CA THR A 569 -18.48 1.33 -10.47
C THR A 569 -17.49 0.86 -9.39
N PRO A 570 -17.97 0.25 -8.28
CA PRO A 570 -17.12 -0.01 -7.12
C PRO A 570 -15.85 -0.81 -7.46
N LEU A 571 -14.76 -0.44 -6.79
CA LEU A 571 -13.42 -1.06 -6.90
C LEU A 571 -13.00 -1.75 -5.60
N LEU A 572 -13.82 -1.66 -4.55
CA LEU A 572 -13.56 -2.33 -3.28
C LEU A 572 -13.65 -3.84 -3.45
N GLU A 573 -13.01 -4.57 -2.54
CA GLU A 573 -12.95 -6.03 -2.61
C GLU A 573 -14.36 -6.62 -2.70
N ASP A 574 -14.59 -7.42 -3.73
CA ASP A 574 -15.81 -8.19 -3.90
C ASP A 574 -15.39 -9.66 -4.06
N ASN A 575 -15.18 -10.35 -2.95
CA ASN A 575 -14.70 -11.73 -2.95
C ASN A 575 -15.85 -12.74 -2.81
N VAL A 576 -17.00 -12.50 -3.45
CA VAL A 576 -18.03 -13.53 -3.57
C VAL A 576 -17.62 -14.62 -4.57
N GLU A 577 -18.30 -15.77 -4.55
CA GLU A 577 -17.91 -16.94 -5.35
C GLU A 577 -18.14 -16.78 -6.86
N ARG A 578 -19.03 -15.88 -7.28
CA ARG A 578 -19.43 -15.65 -8.68
C ARG A 578 -19.93 -14.23 -8.88
N GLU A 579 -19.78 -13.74 -10.09
CA GLU A 579 -20.30 -12.44 -10.53
C GLU A 579 -19.67 -11.22 -9.83
N SER A 580 -18.53 -11.40 -9.16
CA SER A 580 -17.85 -10.34 -8.40
C SER A 580 -17.37 -9.15 -9.25
N TYR A 581 -17.38 -9.27 -10.58
CA TYR A 581 -16.91 -8.23 -11.50
C TYR A 581 -17.63 -6.88 -11.33
N HIS A 582 -18.85 -6.89 -10.78
CA HIS A 582 -19.65 -5.68 -10.64
C HIS A 582 -19.27 -4.84 -9.41
N GLY A 583 -18.67 -5.44 -8.37
CA GLY A 583 -18.13 -4.75 -7.19
C GLY A 583 -19.14 -4.32 -6.12
N TYR A 584 -20.42 -4.66 -6.27
CA TYR A 584 -21.50 -4.18 -5.37
C TYR A 584 -21.70 -5.09 -4.15
N ALA A 585 -21.11 -6.29 -4.13
CA ALA A 585 -21.18 -7.21 -3.00
C ALA A 585 -19.89 -7.14 -2.16
N CYS A 586 -19.55 -5.92 -1.69
CA CYS A 586 -18.30 -5.61 -1.01
C CYS A 586 -18.00 -6.56 0.17
N THR A 587 -16.80 -7.14 0.23
CA THR A 587 -16.32 -8.04 1.29
C THR A 587 -15.29 -7.41 2.21
N ASP A 588 -14.72 -6.26 1.84
CA ASP A 588 -13.86 -5.43 2.69
C ASP A 588 -13.93 -3.95 2.25
N TYR A 589 -14.45 -3.10 3.13
CA TYR A 589 -14.69 -1.67 2.84
C TYR A 589 -13.41 -0.81 2.79
N TYR A 590 -12.29 -1.26 3.36
CA TYR A 590 -11.02 -0.52 3.39
C TYR A 590 -9.98 -1.08 2.42
N LYS A 591 -10.35 -2.04 1.57
CA LYS A 591 -9.45 -2.72 0.65
C LYS A 591 -9.97 -2.68 -0.79
N ILE A 592 -9.13 -2.24 -1.72
CA ILE A 592 -9.35 -2.40 -3.17
C ILE A 592 -9.21 -3.86 -3.53
N ASP A 593 -10.06 -4.35 -4.43
CA ASP A 593 -10.00 -5.72 -4.92
C ASP A 593 -8.65 -6.00 -5.57
N SER A 594 -7.98 -7.08 -5.15
CA SER A 594 -6.64 -7.43 -5.62
C SER A 594 -6.59 -7.73 -7.12
N ARG A 595 -7.74 -7.99 -7.76
CA ARG A 595 -7.88 -8.13 -9.22
C ARG A 595 -8.03 -6.80 -9.98
N PHE A 596 -8.08 -5.68 -9.27
CA PHE A 596 -8.01 -4.34 -9.85
C PHE A 596 -6.68 -3.64 -9.54
N GLY A 597 -6.06 -3.97 -8.41
CA GLY A 597 -4.79 -3.39 -7.94
C GLY A 597 -4.75 -3.28 -6.41
N SER A 598 -3.99 -2.32 -5.90
CA SER A 598 -3.90 -1.98 -4.47
C SER A 598 -4.64 -0.69 -4.10
N ASN A 599 -4.77 -0.41 -2.79
CA ASN A 599 -5.22 0.89 -2.30
C ASN A 599 -4.33 2.01 -2.86
N GLU A 600 -3.02 1.80 -2.86
CA GLU A 600 -2.03 2.74 -3.37
C GLU A 600 -2.20 2.99 -4.87
N ASP A 601 -2.54 1.96 -5.66
CA ASP A 601 -2.86 2.11 -7.08
C ASP A 601 -4.11 2.96 -7.30
N TYR A 602 -5.14 2.78 -6.47
CA TYR A 602 -6.34 3.63 -6.54
C TYR A 602 -6.02 5.09 -6.22
N ARG A 603 -5.21 5.34 -5.18
CA ARG A 603 -4.75 6.69 -4.85
C ARG A 603 -3.87 7.29 -5.96
N ALA A 604 -3.05 6.49 -6.63
CA ALA A 604 -2.27 6.91 -7.78
C ALA A 604 -3.17 7.24 -8.99
N LEU A 605 -4.21 6.45 -9.24
CA LEU A 605 -5.23 6.74 -10.26
C LEU A 605 -5.88 8.11 -10.01
N VAL A 606 -6.26 8.42 -8.77
CA VAL A 606 -6.86 9.73 -8.46
C VAL A 606 -5.89 10.88 -8.75
N GLN A 607 -4.62 10.74 -8.36
CA GLN A 607 -3.60 11.75 -8.64
C GLN A 607 -3.36 11.93 -10.15
N ASP A 608 -3.30 10.83 -10.90
CA ASP A 608 -3.11 10.87 -12.35
C ASP A 608 -4.34 11.47 -13.05
N ALA A 609 -5.55 11.16 -12.58
CA ALA A 609 -6.79 11.77 -13.08
C ALA A 609 -6.78 13.29 -12.85
N HIS A 610 -6.41 13.74 -11.64
CA HIS A 610 -6.24 15.17 -11.35
C HIS A 610 -5.21 15.84 -12.24
N ALA A 611 -4.09 15.17 -12.54
CA ALA A 611 -3.07 15.67 -13.47
C ALA A 611 -3.63 15.84 -14.90
N HIS A 612 -4.65 15.07 -15.27
CA HIS A 612 -5.39 15.21 -16.51
C HIS A 612 -6.60 16.17 -16.41
N GLY A 613 -6.80 16.82 -15.26
CA GLY A 613 -7.94 17.71 -15.03
C GLY A 613 -9.28 16.97 -14.89
N ILE A 614 -9.23 15.69 -14.52
CA ILE A 614 -10.39 14.82 -14.33
C ILE A 614 -10.62 14.63 -12.83
N LYS A 615 -11.81 14.98 -12.38
CA LYS A 615 -12.28 14.73 -11.01
C LYS A 615 -12.60 13.26 -10.80
N MET A 616 -12.39 12.72 -9.62
CA MET A 616 -12.71 11.32 -9.29
C MET A 616 -13.91 11.19 -8.36
N ILE A 617 -14.85 10.35 -8.77
CA ILE A 617 -16.08 10.05 -8.04
C ILE A 617 -16.07 8.57 -7.68
N MET A 618 -16.13 8.27 -6.38
CA MET A 618 -16.20 6.91 -5.89
C MET A 618 -17.66 6.47 -5.77
N ASP A 619 -17.93 5.27 -6.26
CA ASP A 619 -19.19 4.58 -6.06
C ASP A 619 -19.19 3.86 -4.71
N ILE A 620 -20.19 4.11 -3.89
CA ILE A 620 -20.27 3.62 -2.52
C ILE A 620 -21.61 2.94 -2.24
N VAL A 621 -21.54 1.85 -1.46
CA VAL A 621 -22.67 0.98 -1.15
C VAL A 621 -22.80 0.86 0.37
N PRO A 622 -23.57 1.73 1.05
CA PRO A 622 -23.82 1.60 2.48
C PRO A 622 -24.93 0.60 2.81
N ASN A 623 -25.80 0.27 1.85
CA ASN A 623 -27.01 -0.53 2.08
C ASN A 623 -26.70 -2.00 2.40
N HIS A 624 -25.73 -2.59 1.71
CA HIS A 624 -25.46 -4.03 1.79
C HIS A 624 -23.99 -4.33 1.59
N CYS A 625 -23.56 -5.50 2.05
CA CYS A 625 -22.23 -6.07 1.80
C CYS A 625 -22.38 -7.48 1.20
N GLY A 626 -21.27 -8.06 0.73
CA GLY A 626 -21.24 -9.46 0.30
C GLY A 626 -21.43 -10.45 1.45
N ASP A 627 -22.01 -11.61 1.17
CA ASP A 627 -22.19 -12.73 2.13
C ASP A 627 -20.85 -13.34 2.58
N LYS A 628 -19.77 -13.02 1.88
CA LYS A 628 -18.39 -13.37 2.24
C LYS A 628 -17.65 -12.27 3.00
N HIS A 629 -18.30 -11.14 3.30
CA HIS A 629 -17.68 -10.09 4.13
C HIS A 629 -17.22 -10.70 5.46
N TRP A 630 -16.03 -10.34 5.93
CA TRP A 630 -15.41 -10.98 7.08
C TRP A 630 -16.24 -10.86 8.37
N TRP A 631 -17.05 -9.80 8.49
CA TRP A 631 -18.11 -9.66 9.50
C TRP A 631 -19.04 -10.88 9.61
N MET A 632 -19.36 -11.56 8.51
CA MET A 632 -20.31 -12.68 8.53
C MET A 632 -19.79 -13.91 9.29
N LYS A 633 -18.49 -13.96 9.60
CA LYS A 633 -17.90 -15.00 10.45
C LYS A 633 -18.17 -14.77 11.93
N ASP A 634 -18.25 -13.50 12.33
CA ASP A 634 -18.46 -13.06 13.71
C ASP A 634 -18.95 -11.61 13.69
N LEU A 635 -20.25 -11.41 13.95
CA LEU A 635 -20.84 -10.07 13.94
C LEU A 635 -20.50 -9.33 15.25
N PRO A 636 -20.16 -8.03 15.20
CA PRO A 636 -19.91 -7.26 16.43
C PRO A 636 -21.15 -7.16 17.34
N PHE A 637 -22.32 -6.99 16.71
CA PHE A 637 -23.65 -6.97 17.32
C PHE A 637 -24.58 -7.86 16.49
N GLN A 638 -25.56 -8.52 17.11
CA GLN A 638 -26.55 -9.28 16.34
C GLN A 638 -27.32 -8.38 15.36
N ASP A 639 -27.64 -7.15 15.74
CA ASP A 639 -28.33 -6.19 14.89
C ASP A 639 -27.38 -5.39 13.96
N TRP A 640 -26.17 -5.88 13.71
CA TRP A 640 -25.26 -5.28 12.71
C TRP A 640 -25.80 -5.38 11.28
N VAL A 641 -26.63 -6.40 11.03
CA VAL A 641 -27.31 -6.63 9.76
C VAL A 641 -28.79 -6.88 10.03
N HIS A 642 -29.63 -6.61 9.05
CA HIS A 642 -31.05 -6.91 9.17
C HIS A 642 -31.28 -8.42 9.22
N GLN A 643 -31.88 -8.90 10.30
CA GLN A 643 -32.18 -10.30 10.52
C GLN A 643 -33.68 -10.59 10.39
N TRP A 644 -34.00 -11.67 9.66
CA TRP A 644 -35.37 -12.17 9.50
C TRP A 644 -35.45 -13.65 9.91
N PRO A 645 -36.61 -14.15 10.38
CA PRO A 645 -36.77 -15.58 10.72
C PRO A 645 -36.45 -16.54 9.57
N GLU A 646 -36.67 -16.08 8.34
CA GLU A 646 -36.27 -16.71 7.09
C GLU A 646 -35.81 -15.63 6.12
N TYR A 647 -34.99 -16.01 5.13
CA TYR A 647 -34.54 -15.09 4.08
C TYR A 647 -35.73 -14.29 3.52
N THR A 648 -35.62 -12.97 3.60
CA THR A 648 -36.67 -12.04 3.21
C THR A 648 -36.10 -11.08 2.17
N HIS A 649 -36.54 -11.23 0.93
CA HIS A 649 -36.20 -10.32 -0.15
C HIS A 649 -36.98 -9.00 0.01
N SER A 650 -36.36 -7.87 -0.29
CA SER A 650 -37.03 -6.56 -0.27
C SER A 650 -38.28 -6.56 -1.16
N ASN A 651 -39.35 -5.92 -0.72
CA ASN A 651 -40.55 -5.73 -1.53
C ASN A 651 -40.36 -4.67 -2.62
N CYS A 652 -39.20 -4.00 -2.65
CA CYS A 652 -38.84 -2.92 -3.58
C CYS A 652 -39.87 -1.77 -3.61
N ALA A 653 -40.60 -1.57 -2.51
CA ALA A 653 -41.66 -0.58 -2.42
C ALA A 653 -41.13 0.81 -2.02
N PHE A 654 -40.38 1.45 -2.93
CA PHE A 654 -39.78 2.78 -2.75
C PHE A 654 -40.73 3.84 -2.15
N SER A 655 -42.01 3.81 -2.54
CA SER A 655 -43.02 4.76 -2.06
C SER A 655 -43.24 4.72 -0.55
N THR A 656 -42.90 3.63 0.12
CA THR A 656 -43.06 3.49 1.58
C THR A 656 -42.26 4.55 2.36
N GLN A 657 -41.19 5.09 1.77
CA GLN A 657 -40.34 6.11 2.38
C GLN A 657 -41.05 7.46 2.59
N ASN A 658 -42.04 7.80 1.76
CA ASN A 658 -42.75 9.08 1.81
C ASN A 658 -44.28 8.97 1.73
N ASP A 659 -44.84 7.75 1.70
CA ASP A 659 -46.28 7.51 1.70
C ASP A 659 -46.86 7.55 3.13
N PRO A 660 -47.72 8.53 3.48
CA PRO A 660 -48.37 8.59 4.79
C PRO A 660 -49.37 7.44 5.05
N CYS A 661 -49.71 6.66 4.02
CA CYS A 661 -50.62 5.52 4.09
C CYS A 661 -49.90 4.16 4.10
N ALA A 662 -48.57 4.14 4.00
CA ALA A 662 -47.80 2.89 3.97
C ALA A 662 -47.94 2.11 5.29
N ALA A 663 -48.08 0.79 5.19
CA ALA A 663 -48.01 -0.08 6.35
C ALA A 663 -46.57 -0.12 6.88
N ALA A 664 -46.39 -0.14 8.20
CA ALA A 664 -45.07 -0.20 8.81
C ALA A 664 -44.25 -1.40 8.31
N ILE A 665 -44.90 -2.58 8.17
CA ILE A 665 -44.25 -3.80 7.68
C ILE A 665 -43.75 -3.68 6.23
N ASP A 666 -44.44 -2.93 5.38
CA ASP A 666 -43.98 -2.75 4.00
C ASP A 666 -42.73 -1.87 3.96
N ARG A 667 -42.64 -0.89 4.88
CA ARG A 667 -41.43 -0.07 5.03
C ARG A 667 -40.28 -0.86 5.64
N GLU A 668 -40.53 -1.60 6.73
CA GLU A 668 -39.53 -2.47 7.36
C GLU A 668 -38.97 -3.52 6.37
N ASN A 669 -39.82 -4.09 5.52
CA ASN A 669 -39.40 -5.02 4.48
C ASN A 669 -38.66 -4.33 3.33
N PHE A 670 -39.00 -3.08 3.00
CA PHE A 670 -38.29 -2.31 1.99
C PHE A 670 -36.87 -1.97 2.47
N GLU A 671 -36.75 -1.46 3.70
CA GLU A 671 -35.50 -0.99 4.32
C GLU A 671 -34.60 -2.13 4.78
N GLY A 672 -35.16 -3.20 5.36
CA GLY A 672 -34.37 -4.30 5.91
C GLY A 672 -34.43 -5.61 5.14
N GLY A 673 -35.22 -5.68 4.07
CA GLY A 673 -35.27 -6.86 3.21
C GLY A 673 -34.06 -6.90 2.29
N TRP A 674 -33.43 -8.07 2.14
CA TRP A 674 -32.19 -8.20 1.39
C TRP A 674 -32.44 -8.03 -0.11
N PHE A 675 -31.47 -7.40 -0.80
CA PHE A 675 -31.54 -7.19 -2.24
C PHE A 675 -31.44 -8.52 -3.00
N ASP A 676 -30.51 -9.38 -2.59
CA ASP A 676 -30.42 -10.77 -3.04
C ASP A 676 -29.83 -11.67 -1.91
N ARG A 677 -29.46 -12.91 -2.24
CA ARG A 677 -28.91 -13.86 -1.25
C ARG A 677 -27.43 -13.65 -0.93
N ALA A 678 -26.68 -13.05 -1.84
CA ALA A 678 -25.26 -12.74 -1.69
C ALA A 678 -25.04 -11.32 -1.13
N MET A 679 -26.08 -10.47 -1.08
CA MET A 679 -26.05 -9.10 -0.58
C MET A 679 -26.76 -9.00 0.76
N VAL A 680 -25.98 -9.13 1.83
CA VAL A 680 -26.44 -9.01 3.22
C VAL A 680 -26.77 -7.56 3.51
N ASP A 681 -27.99 -7.30 3.99
CA ASP A 681 -28.50 -5.95 4.20
C ASP A 681 -28.07 -5.37 5.56
N MET A 682 -27.54 -4.13 5.54
CA MET A 682 -26.94 -3.44 6.68
C MET A 682 -28.01 -2.69 7.48
N ASN A 683 -27.91 -2.72 8.81
CA ASN A 683 -28.83 -1.99 9.69
C ASN A 683 -28.22 -0.66 10.15
N LEU A 684 -28.52 0.43 9.44
CA LEU A 684 -27.95 1.75 9.77
C LEU A 684 -28.62 2.41 10.97
N ASP A 685 -29.72 1.86 11.50
CA ASP A 685 -30.23 2.26 12.81
C ASP A 685 -29.26 1.87 13.95
N ASN A 686 -28.33 0.93 13.73
CA ASN A 686 -27.24 0.67 14.68
C ASN A 686 -26.23 1.85 14.63
N PRO A 687 -26.05 2.60 15.74
CA PRO A 687 -25.23 3.82 15.74
C PRO A 687 -23.74 3.56 15.50
N PHE A 688 -23.24 2.35 15.83
CA PHE A 688 -21.85 1.96 15.57
C PHE A 688 -21.63 1.68 14.08
N LEU A 689 -22.61 1.07 13.40
CA LEU A 689 -22.54 0.85 11.95
C LEU A 689 -22.69 2.17 11.17
N LEU A 690 -23.62 3.03 11.58
CA LEU A 690 -23.74 4.37 11.00
C LEU A 690 -22.44 5.17 11.16
N ARG A 691 -21.82 5.13 12.36
CA ARG A 691 -20.52 5.74 12.62
C ARG A 691 -19.43 5.17 11.72
N TYR A 692 -19.41 3.86 11.54
CA TYR A 692 -18.49 3.17 10.64
C TYR A 692 -18.58 3.74 9.22
N PHE A 693 -19.78 3.75 8.62
CA PHE A 693 -19.98 4.23 7.25
C PHE A 693 -19.73 5.74 7.08
N GLN A 694 -20.01 6.55 8.10
CA GLN A 694 -19.66 7.98 8.10
C GLN A 694 -18.14 8.15 8.03
N GLN A 695 -17.39 7.43 8.87
CA GLN A 695 -15.94 7.50 8.89
C GLN A 695 -15.31 6.92 7.64
N TRP A 696 -15.84 5.82 7.12
CA TRP A 696 -15.38 5.16 5.90
C TRP A 696 -15.46 6.09 4.68
N ALA A 697 -16.60 6.74 4.48
CA ALA A 697 -16.76 7.70 3.39
C ALA A 697 -15.79 8.88 3.54
N ILE A 698 -15.69 9.43 4.75
CA ILE A 698 -14.75 10.53 5.05
C ILE A 698 -13.29 10.10 4.85
N TRP A 699 -12.96 8.86 5.21
CA TRP A 699 -11.63 8.28 5.07
C TRP A 699 -11.24 8.18 3.60
N TRP A 700 -12.08 7.59 2.74
CA TRP A 700 -11.77 7.51 1.30
C TRP A 700 -11.65 8.89 0.67
N VAL A 701 -12.53 9.84 1.02
CA VAL A 701 -12.44 11.22 0.54
C VAL A 701 -11.14 11.91 0.99
N GLU A 702 -10.73 11.77 2.25
CA GLU A 702 -9.49 12.39 2.75
C GLU A 702 -8.23 11.62 2.28
N TRP A 703 -8.28 10.30 2.18
CA TRP A 703 -7.11 9.48 1.86
C TRP A 703 -6.78 9.52 0.38
N ALA A 704 -7.76 9.24 -0.48
CA ALA A 704 -7.59 9.16 -1.93
C ALA A 704 -7.71 10.52 -2.65
N ASP A 705 -8.20 11.56 -1.98
CA ASP A 705 -8.43 12.90 -2.55
C ASP A 705 -9.62 12.99 -3.51
N LEU A 706 -10.70 12.28 -3.19
CA LEU A 706 -11.89 12.22 -4.05
C LEU A 706 -12.62 13.56 -4.20
N ASP A 707 -13.23 13.77 -5.35
CA ASP A 707 -13.97 14.99 -5.70
C ASP A 707 -15.48 14.84 -5.51
N GLY A 708 -15.97 13.64 -5.20
CA GLY A 708 -17.39 13.39 -4.98
C GLY A 708 -17.73 11.92 -4.78
N LEU A 709 -19.00 11.64 -4.51
CA LEU A 709 -19.50 10.29 -4.26
C LEU A 709 -20.76 10.02 -5.09
N ARG A 710 -20.87 8.82 -5.66
CA ARG A 710 -22.13 8.25 -6.15
C ARG A 710 -22.57 7.19 -5.14
N VAL A 711 -23.83 7.25 -4.69
CA VAL A 711 -24.35 6.33 -3.68
C VAL A 711 -25.36 5.41 -4.33
N ASP A 712 -25.02 4.12 -4.30
CA ASP A 712 -25.86 3.04 -4.79
C ASP A 712 -27.15 2.88 -3.97
N THR A 713 -28.22 2.39 -4.62
CA THR A 713 -29.46 1.93 -3.94
C THR A 713 -29.96 2.86 -2.83
N TYR A 714 -29.84 4.19 -3.03
CA TYR A 714 -29.93 5.18 -1.94
C TYR A 714 -31.19 5.05 -1.07
N PRO A 715 -32.41 4.83 -1.62
CA PRO A 715 -33.63 4.73 -0.82
C PRO A 715 -33.79 3.45 0.00
N TYR A 716 -33.01 2.40 -0.29
CA TYR A 716 -33.10 1.15 0.45
C TYR A 716 -32.56 1.32 1.88
N ASN A 717 -31.61 2.23 2.09
CA ASN A 717 -31.15 2.63 3.41
C ASN A 717 -32.26 3.30 4.22
N GLU A 718 -32.19 3.20 5.55
CA GLU A 718 -33.07 3.93 6.45
C GLU A 718 -32.87 5.45 6.27
N LYS A 719 -33.94 6.16 5.94
CA LYS A 719 -33.82 7.54 5.46
C LYS A 719 -33.21 8.53 6.46
N TYR A 720 -33.40 8.33 7.77
CA TYR A 720 -32.85 9.23 8.78
C TYR A 720 -31.36 9.00 9.02
N PRO A 721 -30.90 7.76 9.30
CA PRO A 721 -29.47 7.43 9.28
C PRO A 721 -28.75 7.90 8.01
N MET A 722 -29.36 7.68 6.84
CA MET A 722 -28.74 8.08 5.58
C MET A 722 -28.65 9.61 5.41
N SER A 723 -29.64 10.36 5.91
CA SER A 723 -29.57 11.82 5.99
C SER A 723 -28.46 12.30 6.94
N GLU A 724 -28.29 11.64 8.09
CA GLU A 724 -27.20 11.92 9.03
C GLU A 724 -25.83 11.60 8.42
N TRP A 725 -25.73 10.52 7.65
CA TRP A 725 -24.52 10.19 6.89
C TRP A 725 -24.16 11.30 5.89
N CYS A 726 -25.12 11.77 5.09
CA CYS A 726 -24.89 12.87 4.15
C CYS A 726 -24.44 14.14 4.89
N ALA A 727 -25.12 14.47 5.99
CA ALA A 727 -24.78 15.63 6.82
C ALA A 727 -23.37 15.53 7.42
N ALA A 728 -22.92 14.34 7.83
CA ALA A 728 -21.58 14.13 8.38
C ALA A 728 -20.50 14.38 7.32
N VAL A 729 -20.65 13.81 6.12
CA VAL A 729 -19.72 14.01 5.00
C VAL A 729 -19.68 15.49 4.59
N LEU A 730 -20.83 16.14 4.42
CA LEU A 730 -20.91 17.55 4.02
C LEU A 730 -20.48 18.52 5.13
N ASN A 731 -20.59 18.13 6.39
CA ASN A 731 -20.02 18.92 7.47
C ASN A 731 -18.48 18.93 7.38
N GLU A 732 -17.86 17.80 7.01
CA GLU A 732 -16.41 17.72 6.79
C GLU A 732 -15.99 18.45 5.49
N TYR A 733 -16.77 18.28 4.41
CA TYR A 733 -16.52 18.84 3.08
C TYR A 733 -17.75 19.60 2.52
N PRO A 734 -17.95 20.87 2.89
CA PRO A 734 -19.19 21.60 2.56
C PRO A 734 -19.47 21.84 1.07
N ALA A 735 -18.48 21.69 0.21
CA ALA A 735 -18.60 21.85 -1.24
C ALA A 735 -18.54 20.51 -2.00
N LEU A 736 -18.47 19.37 -1.29
CA LEU A 736 -18.53 18.05 -1.90
C LEU A 736 -19.95 17.81 -2.44
N ASN A 737 -20.04 17.20 -3.62
CA ASN A 737 -21.29 16.78 -4.23
C ASN A 737 -21.45 15.27 -4.03
N ILE A 738 -22.66 14.86 -3.70
CA ILE A 738 -23.04 13.46 -3.50
C ILE A 738 -24.27 13.23 -4.36
N VAL A 739 -24.21 12.26 -5.27
CA VAL A 739 -25.33 11.88 -6.13
C VAL A 739 -25.89 10.54 -5.69
N GLY A 740 -27.17 10.51 -5.31
CA GLY A 740 -27.86 9.29 -4.93
C GLY A 740 -28.58 8.66 -6.12
N GLU A 741 -28.42 7.34 -6.27
CA GLU A 741 -29.26 6.56 -7.16
C GLU A 741 -30.62 6.32 -6.51
N VAL A 742 -31.62 7.06 -6.97
CA VAL A 742 -33.03 6.87 -6.58
C VAL A 742 -33.79 6.47 -7.83
N TRP A 743 -33.84 5.16 -8.11
CA TRP A 743 -34.36 4.63 -9.37
C TRP A 743 -35.89 4.65 -9.43
N THR A 744 -36.47 5.84 -9.67
CA THR A 744 -37.91 6.01 -9.88
C THR A 744 -38.21 7.00 -11.01
N ASN A 745 -39.24 6.71 -11.79
CA ASN A 745 -39.78 7.63 -12.79
C ASN A 745 -40.84 8.59 -12.21
N ASN A 746 -41.16 8.45 -10.91
CA ASN A 746 -42.09 9.32 -10.23
C ASN A 746 -41.37 10.58 -9.72
N VAL A 747 -41.62 11.72 -10.37
CA VAL A 747 -40.96 13.00 -10.08
C VAL A 747 -41.07 13.42 -8.61
N PRO A 748 -42.27 13.48 -7.98
CA PRO A 748 -42.36 13.81 -6.56
C PRO A 748 -41.57 12.86 -5.64
N GLN A 749 -41.53 11.56 -5.95
CA GLN A 749 -40.75 10.61 -5.15
C GLN A 749 -39.24 10.81 -5.32
N LEU A 750 -38.77 11.13 -6.53
CA LEU A 750 -37.37 11.44 -6.77
C LEU A 750 -36.96 12.77 -6.09
N ALA A 751 -37.78 13.81 -6.26
CA ALA A 751 -37.54 15.13 -5.70
C ALA A 751 -37.51 15.13 -4.16
N TYR A 752 -38.24 14.20 -3.52
CA TYR A 752 -38.24 14.02 -2.06
C TYR A 752 -36.84 13.89 -1.47
N TRP A 753 -35.89 13.32 -2.21
CA TRP A 753 -34.55 13.05 -1.74
C TRP A 753 -33.55 14.17 -1.97
N GLN A 754 -33.83 15.16 -2.83
CA GLN A 754 -32.88 16.25 -3.03
C GLN A 754 -32.92 17.22 -1.85
N SER A 755 -31.74 17.60 -1.35
CA SER A 755 -31.63 18.55 -0.24
C SER A 755 -32.31 19.87 -0.57
N GLY A 756 -32.98 20.46 0.43
CA GLY A 756 -33.81 21.64 0.26
C GLY A 756 -35.19 21.38 -0.35
N ALA A 757 -35.56 20.12 -0.64
CA ALA A 757 -36.91 19.77 -1.02
C ALA A 757 -37.92 20.20 0.05
N LEU A 758 -39.07 20.76 -0.37
CA LEU A 758 -40.13 21.20 0.53
C LEU A 758 -41.05 20.03 0.91
N ASN A 759 -40.46 19.04 1.56
CA ASN A 759 -41.16 17.81 1.96
C ASN A 759 -42.20 18.10 3.04
N ARG A 760 -43.38 17.47 2.90
CA ARG A 760 -44.53 17.72 3.78
C ARG A 760 -44.31 17.22 5.22
N ASP A 761 -43.50 16.18 5.39
CA ASP A 761 -43.09 15.64 6.69
C ASP A 761 -41.90 16.39 7.31
N GLY A 762 -41.32 17.36 6.60
CA GLY A 762 -40.17 18.15 7.05
C GLY A 762 -38.83 17.43 6.94
N PHE A 763 -38.78 16.26 6.30
CA PHE A 763 -37.54 15.52 6.08
C PHE A 763 -36.64 16.26 5.07
N ASP A 764 -35.35 16.40 5.39
CA ASP A 764 -34.30 16.80 4.46
C ASP A 764 -33.30 15.65 4.41
N SER A 765 -33.02 15.15 3.21
CA SER A 765 -32.07 14.06 3.02
C SER A 765 -30.61 14.53 3.15
N ASN A 766 -30.35 15.85 3.13
CA ASN A 766 -29.01 16.43 2.98
C ASN A 766 -28.25 15.95 1.71
N LEU A 767 -28.92 15.24 0.79
CA LEU A 767 -28.33 14.72 -0.45
C LEU A 767 -28.34 15.81 -1.53
N PRO A 768 -27.19 16.30 -2.01
CA PRO A 768 -27.15 17.42 -2.95
C PRO A 768 -27.70 17.11 -4.35
N ALA A 769 -27.46 15.90 -4.88
CA ALA A 769 -27.77 15.52 -6.25
C ALA A 769 -28.52 14.18 -6.33
N VAL A 770 -29.33 14.02 -7.38
CA VAL A 770 -30.04 12.78 -7.70
C VAL A 770 -29.88 12.44 -9.18
N MET A 771 -29.96 11.14 -9.50
CA MET A 771 -30.00 10.65 -10.89
C MET A 771 -31.37 10.91 -11.54
N ASP A 772 -31.41 11.62 -12.66
CA ASP A 772 -32.65 12.07 -13.34
C ASP A 772 -33.26 10.98 -14.25
N PHE A 773 -33.68 9.86 -13.64
CA PHE A 773 -34.39 8.78 -14.33
C PHE A 773 -35.65 9.22 -15.10
N PRO A 774 -36.50 10.15 -14.58
CA PRO A 774 -37.64 10.66 -15.34
C PRO A 774 -37.25 11.33 -16.65
N LEU A 775 -36.18 12.14 -16.67
CA LEU A 775 -35.66 12.71 -17.90
C LEU A 775 -35.03 11.66 -18.80
N GLN A 776 -34.26 10.73 -18.24
CA GLN A 776 -33.65 9.64 -19.01
C GLN A 776 -34.70 8.81 -19.76
N THR A 777 -35.78 8.41 -19.07
CA THR A 777 -36.90 7.68 -19.69
C THR A 777 -37.58 8.53 -20.77
N ALA A 778 -37.88 9.80 -20.48
CA ALA A 778 -38.51 10.70 -21.44
C ALA A 778 -37.64 10.92 -22.69
N PHE A 779 -36.33 11.03 -22.49
CA PHE A 779 -35.33 11.25 -23.52
C PHE A 779 -35.26 10.07 -24.50
N LEU A 780 -35.11 8.84 -24.01
CA LEU A 780 -35.05 7.65 -24.87
C LEU A 780 -36.38 7.41 -25.60
N GLN A 781 -37.51 7.54 -24.90
CA GLN A 781 -38.84 7.37 -25.51
C GLN A 781 -39.13 8.44 -26.57
N ALA A 782 -38.69 9.68 -26.35
CA ALA A 782 -38.86 10.76 -27.32
C ALA A 782 -38.07 10.49 -28.59
N LEU A 783 -36.78 10.12 -28.47
CA LEU A 783 -35.90 9.89 -29.60
C LEU A 783 -36.30 8.66 -30.42
N ASN A 784 -36.71 7.57 -29.77
CA ASN A 784 -37.15 6.37 -30.47
C ASN A 784 -38.54 6.47 -31.12
N TYR A 785 -39.27 7.58 -30.90
CA TYR A 785 -40.64 7.73 -31.37
C TYR A 785 -40.72 7.99 -32.88
N ASN A 786 -41.35 7.05 -33.61
CA ASN A 786 -41.56 7.08 -35.06
C ASN A 786 -43.02 7.39 -35.47
N GLY A 787 -43.91 7.59 -34.49
CA GLY A 787 -45.35 7.75 -34.71
C GLY A 787 -45.78 9.17 -35.07
N LYS A 788 -47.09 9.36 -35.26
CA LYS A 788 -47.70 10.68 -35.34
C LYS A 788 -47.90 11.23 -33.93
N VAL A 789 -47.15 12.28 -33.58
CA VAL A 789 -47.17 12.90 -32.25
C VAL A 789 -48.59 13.26 -31.79
N ASN A 790 -49.06 12.58 -30.73
CA ASN A 790 -50.28 12.92 -30.02
C ASN A 790 -49.99 13.86 -28.82
N TRP A 791 -50.75 13.73 -27.72
CA TRP A 791 -50.72 14.73 -26.64
C TRP A 791 -49.43 14.71 -25.83
N ASP A 792 -48.90 13.51 -25.54
CA ASP A 792 -47.81 13.19 -24.61
C ASP A 792 -46.70 12.34 -25.26
N GLU A 793 -46.58 12.39 -26.60
CA GLU A 793 -45.68 11.55 -27.38
C GLU A 793 -44.55 12.34 -28.05
N GLY A 794 -43.51 11.64 -28.50
CA GLY A 794 -42.34 12.26 -29.14
C GLY A 794 -41.63 13.27 -28.23
N MET A 795 -41.14 14.36 -28.82
CA MET A 795 -40.39 15.39 -28.10
C MET A 795 -41.16 16.12 -26.98
N VAL A 796 -42.50 15.98 -26.93
CA VAL A 796 -43.32 16.49 -25.80
C VAL A 796 -42.84 15.90 -24.47
N ARG A 797 -42.39 14.63 -24.46
CA ARG A 797 -41.92 13.94 -23.25
C ARG A 797 -40.76 14.69 -22.59
N ILE A 798 -39.80 15.19 -23.38
CA ILE A 798 -38.66 15.97 -22.86
C ILE A 798 -39.13 17.33 -22.34
N TYR A 799 -40.03 18.01 -23.07
CA TYR A 799 -40.62 19.28 -22.60
C TYR A 799 -41.31 19.11 -21.24
N ASP A 800 -42.17 18.10 -21.11
CA ASP A 800 -42.90 17.83 -19.87
C ASP A 800 -41.96 17.42 -18.73
N SER A 801 -40.95 16.60 -19.01
CA SER A 801 -39.95 16.22 -18.00
C SER A 801 -39.14 17.43 -17.50
N VAL A 802 -38.71 18.33 -18.38
CA VAL A 802 -38.05 19.58 -17.98
C VAL A 802 -39.01 20.49 -17.19
N SER A 803 -40.29 20.52 -17.52
CA SER A 803 -41.28 21.32 -16.77
C SER A 803 -41.47 20.88 -15.31
N ASN A 804 -41.10 19.62 -15.01
CA ASN A 804 -41.12 19.07 -13.66
C ASN A 804 -39.94 19.52 -12.79
N ASP A 805 -39.01 20.30 -13.33
CA ASP A 805 -37.92 20.91 -12.56
C ASP A 805 -38.44 21.77 -11.38
N GLN A 806 -39.69 22.23 -11.43
CA GLN A 806 -40.36 22.94 -10.32
C GLN A 806 -40.46 22.15 -9.00
N PHE A 807 -40.30 20.83 -9.02
CA PHE A 807 -40.31 20.00 -7.82
C PHE A 807 -38.95 19.94 -7.11
N TYR A 808 -37.88 20.31 -7.80
CA TYR A 808 -36.51 20.18 -7.33
C TYR A 808 -35.99 21.51 -6.79
N ALA A 809 -35.18 21.46 -5.73
CA ALA A 809 -34.56 22.64 -5.15
C ALA A 809 -33.46 23.19 -6.06
N ASP A 810 -32.68 22.30 -6.69
CA ASP A 810 -31.65 22.64 -7.66
C ASP A 810 -31.68 21.68 -8.86
N PRO A 811 -32.46 22.01 -9.91
CA PRO A 811 -32.53 21.21 -11.12
C PRO A 811 -31.20 21.12 -11.89
N SER A 812 -30.28 22.08 -11.68
CA SER A 812 -28.97 22.09 -12.35
C SER A 812 -28.00 21.09 -11.75
N ASN A 813 -28.23 20.68 -10.49
CA ASN A 813 -27.40 19.70 -9.78
C ASN A 813 -27.92 18.25 -9.94
N LYS A 814 -28.83 17.98 -10.88
CA LYS A 814 -29.26 16.61 -11.20
C LYS A 814 -28.30 15.96 -12.19
N LEU A 815 -28.01 14.67 -12.01
CA LEU A 815 -27.22 13.89 -12.97
C LEU A 815 -28.15 13.44 -14.11
N ILE A 816 -27.92 13.95 -15.31
CA ILE A 816 -28.68 13.60 -16.52
C ILE A 816 -27.86 12.63 -17.37
N PHE A 817 -28.48 11.59 -17.90
CA PHE A 817 -27.78 10.53 -18.62
C PHE A 817 -28.72 9.86 -19.63
N PRO A 818 -28.17 9.32 -20.74
CA PRO A 818 -28.94 8.50 -21.67
C PRO A 818 -29.05 7.04 -21.19
N GLY A 819 -28.05 6.54 -20.46
CA GLY A 819 -27.98 5.19 -19.94
C GLY A 819 -26.81 5.01 -18.97
N ASN A 820 -26.84 3.89 -18.24
CA ASN A 820 -25.83 3.45 -17.29
C ASN A 820 -25.62 1.91 -17.42
N HIS A 821 -24.87 1.33 -16.49
CA HIS A 821 -24.48 -0.09 -16.52
C HIS A 821 -25.61 -1.09 -16.20
N ASP A 822 -26.81 -0.62 -15.85
CA ASP A 822 -27.99 -1.46 -15.52
C ASP A 822 -29.09 -1.36 -16.57
N GLN A 823 -28.88 -0.58 -17.63
CA GLN A 823 -29.84 -0.33 -18.69
C GLN A 823 -29.29 -0.75 -20.05
N GLU A 824 -30.19 -0.97 -21.01
CA GLU A 824 -29.79 -1.18 -22.40
C GLU A 824 -28.95 -0.01 -22.92
N ARG A 825 -27.99 -0.30 -23.80
CA ARG A 825 -27.12 0.70 -24.42
C ARG A 825 -27.94 1.75 -25.17
N LEU A 826 -27.49 3.01 -25.16
CA LEU A 826 -28.17 4.11 -25.86
C LEU A 826 -28.47 3.73 -27.32
N ALA A 827 -27.50 3.15 -28.03
CA ALA A 827 -27.65 2.76 -29.42
C ALA A 827 -28.78 1.73 -29.61
N ASP A 828 -28.92 0.74 -28.72
CA ASP A 828 -30.02 -0.23 -28.79
C ASP A 828 -31.38 0.45 -28.58
N CYS A 829 -31.48 1.35 -27.58
CA CYS A 829 -32.71 2.06 -27.25
C CYS A 829 -33.25 2.95 -28.37
N VAL A 830 -32.38 3.50 -29.23
CA VAL A 830 -32.78 4.40 -30.33
C VAL A 830 -32.77 3.73 -31.71
N GLY A 831 -32.69 2.39 -31.75
CA GLY A 831 -32.77 1.62 -32.98
C GLY A 831 -31.49 1.63 -33.81
N ARG A 832 -30.34 1.90 -33.18
CA ARG A 832 -28.99 1.96 -33.78
C ARG A 832 -28.89 3.00 -34.90
N ASP A 833 -29.70 4.05 -34.80
CA ASP A 833 -29.73 5.15 -35.75
C ASP A 833 -28.70 6.21 -35.32
N GLU A 834 -27.63 6.36 -36.12
CA GLU A 834 -26.53 7.29 -35.85
C GLU A 834 -27.02 8.73 -35.64
N TYR A 835 -28.04 9.17 -36.39
CA TYR A 835 -28.59 10.53 -36.23
C TYR A 835 -29.25 10.70 -34.87
N ARG A 836 -29.99 9.70 -34.40
CA ARG A 836 -30.61 9.73 -33.06
C ARG A 836 -29.60 9.65 -31.94
N ILE A 837 -28.51 8.89 -32.10
CA ILE A 837 -27.42 8.86 -31.12
C ILE A 837 -26.74 10.23 -31.05
N LYS A 838 -26.45 10.86 -32.21
CA LYS A 838 -25.91 12.22 -32.24
C LYS A 838 -26.87 13.25 -31.64
N ALA A 839 -28.17 13.16 -31.94
CA ALA A 839 -29.19 14.01 -31.35
C ALA A 839 -29.29 13.83 -29.82
N ALA A 840 -29.13 12.59 -29.33
CA ALA A 840 -29.04 12.29 -27.91
C ALA A 840 -27.88 13.05 -27.27
N PHE A 841 -26.66 12.94 -27.82
CA PHE A 841 -25.51 13.65 -27.28
C PHE A 841 -25.66 15.17 -27.37
N ALA A 842 -26.21 15.71 -28.46
CA ALA A 842 -26.52 17.14 -28.58
C ALA A 842 -27.42 17.62 -27.43
N LEU A 843 -28.51 16.90 -27.16
CA LEU A 843 -29.42 17.18 -26.05
C LEU A 843 -28.72 17.03 -24.70
N LEU A 844 -27.96 15.96 -24.48
CA LEU A 844 -27.21 15.72 -23.24
C LEU A 844 -26.22 16.86 -22.95
N ALA A 845 -25.49 17.31 -23.96
CA ALA A 845 -24.49 18.37 -23.82
C ALA A 845 -25.12 19.75 -23.52
N THR A 846 -26.36 19.99 -23.95
CA THR A 846 -26.97 21.33 -23.95
C THR A 846 -28.20 21.49 -23.05
N LEU A 847 -28.77 20.40 -22.52
CA LEU A 847 -29.75 20.48 -21.43
C LEU A 847 -29.07 20.89 -20.11
N ARG A 848 -29.88 21.43 -19.19
CA ARG A 848 -29.49 21.70 -17.79
C ARG A 848 -29.29 20.38 -17.02
N GLY A 849 -28.31 20.36 -16.13
CA GLY A 849 -27.91 19.17 -15.37
C GLY A 849 -26.42 18.86 -15.53
N ILE A 850 -25.97 17.82 -14.82
CA ILE A 850 -24.64 17.25 -14.90
C ILE A 850 -24.71 16.08 -15.90
N PRO A 851 -24.15 16.20 -17.12
CA PRO A 851 -24.19 15.11 -18.09
C PRO A 851 -23.28 13.95 -17.68
N GLN A 852 -23.82 12.73 -17.75
CA GLN A 852 -23.10 11.48 -17.64
C GLN A 852 -23.24 10.65 -18.92
N VAL A 853 -22.14 10.02 -19.35
CA VAL A 853 -22.09 9.06 -20.46
C VAL A 853 -21.51 7.73 -19.97
N LEU A 854 -22.00 6.60 -20.48
CA LEU A 854 -21.47 5.26 -20.18
C LEU A 854 -20.35 4.94 -21.17
N TYR A 855 -19.27 4.31 -20.71
CA TYR A 855 -18.12 3.97 -21.54
C TYR A 855 -18.51 3.24 -22.82
N ALA A 856 -17.86 3.55 -23.94
CA ALA A 856 -18.15 3.06 -25.30
C ALA A 856 -19.46 3.57 -25.95
N ASP A 857 -20.39 4.21 -25.22
CA ASP A 857 -21.56 4.81 -25.87
C ASP A 857 -21.15 5.96 -26.81
N GLU A 858 -20.04 6.65 -26.53
CA GLU A 858 -19.44 7.67 -27.40
C GLU A 858 -19.01 7.11 -28.76
N LEU A 859 -18.83 5.79 -28.85
CA LEU A 859 -18.48 5.05 -30.07
C LEU A 859 -19.73 4.48 -30.76
N GLY A 860 -20.93 4.65 -30.18
CA GLY A 860 -22.16 4.03 -30.66
C GLY A 860 -22.26 2.53 -30.34
N ALA A 861 -21.61 2.08 -29.26
CA ALA A 861 -21.61 0.68 -28.87
C ALA A 861 -23.02 0.12 -28.56
N VAL A 862 -23.18 -1.18 -28.79
CA VAL A 862 -24.41 -1.95 -28.56
C VAL A 862 -24.17 -3.07 -27.57
N SER A 863 -25.24 -3.54 -26.94
CA SER A 863 -25.22 -4.68 -26.02
C SER A 863 -24.76 -5.94 -26.76
N LYS A 864 -23.99 -6.81 -26.08
CA LYS A 864 -23.50 -8.08 -26.63
C LYS A 864 -24.66 -9.06 -26.87
N ASP A 865 -25.55 -9.19 -25.87
CA ASP A 865 -26.78 -10.00 -25.97
C ASP A 865 -27.84 -9.55 -24.95
N LEU A 866 -28.92 -8.92 -25.42
CA LEU A 866 -30.02 -8.44 -24.57
C LEU A 866 -30.74 -9.57 -23.79
N SER A 867 -30.65 -10.82 -24.24
CA SER A 867 -31.28 -11.95 -23.57
C SER A 867 -30.53 -12.43 -22.31
N GLN A 868 -29.30 -11.96 -22.11
CA GLN A 868 -28.45 -12.35 -20.98
C GLN A 868 -28.56 -11.41 -19.77
N GLY A 869 -29.49 -10.46 -19.79
CA GLY A 869 -29.59 -9.46 -18.72
C GLY A 869 -28.29 -8.66 -18.58
N HIS A 870 -27.95 -8.26 -17.35
CA HIS A 870 -26.81 -7.37 -17.07
C HIS A 870 -25.48 -7.83 -17.69
N GLY A 871 -25.17 -9.13 -17.65
CA GLY A 871 -23.94 -9.65 -18.26
C GLY A 871 -23.83 -9.39 -19.77
N GLY A 872 -24.97 -9.32 -20.47
CA GLY A 872 -25.02 -8.98 -21.89
C GLY A 872 -25.00 -7.49 -22.22
N LEU A 873 -25.34 -6.63 -21.26
CA LEU A 873 -25.32 -5.16 -21.41
C LEU A 873 -23.92 -4.57 -21.23
N ARG A 874 -23.12 -5.22 -20.37
CA ARG A 874 -21.81 -4.75 -19.88
C ARG A 874 -20.68 -5.31 -20.77
N ILE A 875 -20.51 -4.72 -21.94
CA ILE A 875 -19.52 -5.16 -22.95
C ILE A 875 -18.09 -4.77 -22.60
N ASP A 876 -17.09 -5.44 -23.18
CA ASP A 876 -15.71 -4.94 -23.11
C ASP A 876 -15.56 -3.66 -23.95
N PHE A 877 -14.70 -2.74 -23.51
CA PHE A 877 -14.40 -1.54 -24.29
C PHE A 877 -13.72 -1.94 -25.62
N PRO A 878 -14.20 -1.45 -26.77
CA PRO A 878 -13.69 -1.87 -28.08
C PRO A 878 -12.35 -1.19 -28.38
N LEU A 879 -11.23 -1.82 -28.02
CA LEU A 879 -9.88 -1.24 -28.18
C LEU A 879 -9.46 -0.92 -29.62
N ASP A 880 -10.10 -1.53 -30.62
CA ASP A 880 -9.81 -1.34 -32.06
C ASP A 880 -10.81 -0.43 -32.78
N TRP A 881 -11.57 0.38 -32.03
CA TRP A 881 -12.62 1.26 -32.55
C TRP A 881 -12.17 2.20 -33.69
N GLU A 882 -10.90 2.63 -33.71
CA GLU A 882 -10.35 3.51 -34.76
C GLU A 882 -10.40 2.87 -36.16
N ALA A 883 -10.42 1.53 -36.24
CA ALA A 883 -10.50 0.82 -37.51
C ALA A 883 -11.92 0.82 -38.10
N ASP A 884 -12.95 1.06 -37.27
CA ASP A 884 -14.34 1.17 -37.70
C ASP A 884 -14.70 2.64 -37.99
N SER A 885 -15.00 2.94 -39.26
CA SER A 885 -15.28 4.32 -39.68
C SER A 885 -16.53 4.93 -39.03
N THR A 886 -17.51 4.11 -38.63
CA THR A 886 -18.71 4.60 -37.95
C THR A 886 -18.39 4.92 -36.50
N MET A 887 -17.64 4.06 -35.80
CA MET A 887 -17.19 4.35 -34.43
C MET A 887 -16.29 5.59 -34.39
N ALA A 888 -15.37 5.73 -35.34
CA ALA A 888 -14.50 6.91 -35.43
C ALA A 888 -15.28 8.21 -35.67
N ASP A 889 -16.32 8.20 -36.52
CA ASP A 889 -17.18 9.37 -36.75
C ASP A 889 -18.05 9.72 -35.53
N MET A 890 -18.53 8.71 -34.80
CA MET A 890 -19.25 8.90 -33.53
C MET A 890 -18.34 9.51 -32.46
N HIS A 891 -17.12 8.96 -32.32
CA HIS A 891 -16.09 9.48 -31.43
C HIS A 891 -15.78 10.95 -31.74
N ASP A 892 -15.50 11.28 -33.00
CA ASP A 892 -15.15 12.65 -33.43
C ASP A 892 -16.29 13.64 -33.17
N TYR A 893 -17.54 13.22 -33.40
CA TYR A 893 -18.72 14.02 -33.07
C TYR A 893 -18.82 14.29 -31.57
N PHE A 894 -18.72 13.24 -30.75
CA PHE A 894 -18.80 13.33 -29.30
C PHE A 894 -17.69 14.24 -28.75
N LYS A 895 -16.45 13.96 -29.13
CA LYS A 895 -15.25 14.73 -28.78
C LYS A 895 -15.43 16.22 -29.11
N THR A 896 -15.88 16.53 -30.32
CA THR A 896 -16.09 17.92 -30.76
C THR A 896 -17.11 18.63 -29.88
N LEU A 897 -18.25 17.96 -29.63
CA LEU A 897 -19.36 18.52 -28.88
C LEU A 897 -18.99 18.80 -27.42
N PHE A 898 -18.37 17.85 -26.72
CA PHE A 898 -18.06 18.00 -25.30
C PHE A 898 -16.82 18.86 -25.05
N ASN A 899 -15.88 18.95 -26.00
CA ASN A 899 -14.84 19.98 -25.95
C ASN A 899 -15.40 21.39 -26.14
N TRP A 900 -16.40 21.58 -27.02
CA TRP A 900 -17.12 22.85 -27.13
C TRP A 900 -17.88 23.19 -25.83
N ARG A 901 -18.57 22.20 -25.25
CA ARG A 901 -19.37 22.36 -24.02
C ARG A 901 -18.57 22.99 -22.88
N LYS A 902 -17.32 22.52 -22.65
CA LYS A 902 -16.42 23.03 -21.60
C LYS A 902 -16.23 24.56 -21.65
N GLY A 903 -16.27 25.16 -22.84
CA GLY A 903 -16.07 26.60 -23.04
C GLY A 903 -17.35 27.42 -23.08
N CYS A 904 -18.53 26.79 -23.01
CA CYS A 904 -19.81 27.44 -23.26
C CYS A 904 -20.58 27.70 -21.96
N LYS A 905 -20.48 28.92 -21.42
CA LYS A 905 -21.10 29.28 -20.13
C LYS A 905 -22.61 29.19 -20.15
N ALA A 906 -23.23 29.49 -21.29
CA ALA A 906 -24.68 29.37 -21.44
C ALA A 906 -25.18 27.96 -21.09
N VAL A 907 -24.45 26.89 -21.46
CA VAL A 907 -24.89 25.51 -21.21
C VAL A 907 -24.45 24.98 -19.84
N THR A 908 -23.31 25.43 -19.32
CA THR A 908 -22.77 24.98 -18.02
C THR A 908 -23.36 25.72 -16.83
N GLU A 909 -23.75 26.99 -17.00
CA GLU A 909 -24.20 27.88 -15.91
C GLU A 909 -25.55 28.57 -16.21
N GLY A 910 -25.95 28.61 -17.49
CA GLY A 910 -27.04 29.45 -17.94
C GLY A 910 -28.44 28.89 -17.66
N LEU A 911 -29.41 29.80 -17.68
CA LEU A 911 -30.84 29.53 -17.64
C LEU A 911 -31.30 28.82 -18.91
N MET A 912 -32.52 28.29 -18.88
CA MET A 912 -33.13 27.61 -20.02
C MET A 912 -34.53 28.18 -20.31
N THR A 913 -34.87 28.30 -21.59
CA THR A 913 -36.24 28.58 -22.05
C THR A 913 -36.53 27.70 -23.26
N HIS A 914 -37.55 26.84 -23.14
CA HIS A 914 -37.89 25.86 -24.17
C HIS A 914 -39.25 26.12 -24.84
N PHE A 915 -39.38 25.59 -26.05
CA PHE A 915 -40.51 25.79 -26.94
C PHE A 915 -40.94 24.43 -27.49
N LEU A 916 -42.24 24.19 -27.46
CA LEU A 916 -42.83 22.95 -27.95
C LEU A 916 -43.61 23.17 -29.24
N ARG A 917 -43.38 22.30 -30.22
CA ARG A 917 -44.24 22.15 -31.40
C ARG A 917 -44.68 20.68 -31.51
N ARG A 918 -45.90 20.46 -31.99
CA ARG A 918 -46.50 19.11 -32.11
C ARG A 918 -46.20 18.45 -33.46
N ASP A 919 -44.96 18.63 -33.94
CA ASP A 919 -44.42 18.11 -35.19
C ASP A 919 -43.15 17.26 -34.96
N ASN A 920 -42.95 16.79 -33.73
CA ASN A 920 -41.77 16.06 -33.25
C ASN A 920 -40.46 16.87 -33.30
N THR A 921 -40.57 18.21 -33.26
CA THR A 921 -39.42 19.10 -33.10
C THR A 921 -39.36 19.65 -31.68
N TYR A 922 -38.16 20.01 -31.23
CA TYR A 922 -37.93 20.64 -29.93
C TYR A 922 -36.91 21.75 -30.06
N ALA A 923 -37.22 22.92 -29.49
CA ALA A 923 -36.33 24.06 -29.55
C ALA A 923 -36.17 24.69 -28.17
N TYR A 924 -34.99 25.17 -27.85
CA TYR A 924 -34.75 25.90 -26.61
C TYR A 924 -33.52 26.80 -26.69
N PHE A 925 -33.50 27.80 -25.82
CA PHE A 925 -32.32 28.61 -25.55
C PHE A 925 -31.70 28.22 -24.22
N ARG A 926 -30.37 28.20 -24.20
CA ARG A 926 -29.55 28.31 -23.00
C ARG A 926 -28.89 29.68 -23.01
N TYR A 927 -28.91 30.40 -21.89
CA TYR A 927 -28.39 31.76 -21.84
C TYR A 927 -27.96 32.19 -20.45
N LEU A 928 -26.94 33.03 -20.38
CA LEU A 928 -26.63 33.74 -19.15
C LEU A 928 -27.69 34.83 -18.85
N PRO A 929 -27.98 35.15 -17.58
CA PRO A 929 -28.99 36.15 -17.23
C PRO A 929 -28.77 37.54 -17.87
N ASP A 930 -27.52 37.89 -18.18
CA ASP A 930 -27.14 39.13 -18.86
C ASP A 930 -27.09 39.04 -20.40
N MET A 931 -27.44 37.88 -20.95
CA MET A 931 -27.42 37.56 -22.39
C MET A 931 -26.03 37.69 -23.04
N SER A 932 -24.95 37.63 -22.26
CA SER A 932 -23.58 37.70 -22.79
C SER A 932 -23.13 36.44 -23.55
N ASP A 933 -23.77 35.31 -23.26
CA ASP A 933 -23.62 34.03 -23.96
C ASP A 933 -25.00 33.39 -24.15
N VAL A 934 -25.29 32.94 -25.38
CA VAL A 934 -26.61 32.41 -25.78
C VAL A 934 -26.42 31.28 -26.78
N VAL A 935 -27.02 30.14 -26.50
CA VAL A 935 -27.08 28.97 -27.39
C VAL A 935 -28.52 28.67 -27.74
N PHE A 936 -28.81 28.56 -29.02
CA PHE A 936 -30.09 28.07 -29.53
C PHE A 936 -29.92 26.63 -30.00
N VAL A 937 -30.77 25.73 -29.51
CA VAL A 937 -30.80 24.31 -29.89
C VAL A 937 -32.12 24.03 -30.59
N TYR A 938 -32.06 23.35 -31.73
CA TYR A 938 -33.22 22.90 -32.49
C TYR A 938 -33.03 21.45 -32.90
N VAL A 939 -33.89 20.56 -32.40
CA VAL A 939 -33.86 19.13 -32.70
C VAL A 939 -35.06 18.79 -33.57
N ASN A 940 -34.80 18.19 -34.73
CA ASN A 940 -35.82 17.59 -35.58
C ASN A 940 -35.78 16.07 -35.41
N ASN A 941 -36.74 15.49 -34.68
CA ASN A 941 -36.88 14.03 -34.59
C ASN A 941 -37.94 13.48 -35.58
N GLY A 942 -38.39 14.29 -36.54
CA GLY A 942 -39.25 13.86 -37.63
C GLY A 942 -38.46 13.23 -38.78
N SER A 943 -39.16 12.47 -39.63
CA SER A 943 -38.58 11.85 -40.84
C SER A 943 -38.49 12.81 -42.04
N GLU A 944 -39.13 13.97 -41.97
CA GLU A 944 -39.12 14.99 -43.01
C GLU A 944 -38.24 16.19 -42.58
N GLY A 945 -37.61 16.85 -43.55
CA GLY A 945 -36.89 18.09 -43.29
C GLY A 945 -37.85 19.22 -42.91
N VAL A 946 -37.47 20.03 -41.91
CA VAL A 946 -38.28 21.14 -41.40
C VAL A 946 -37.47 22.44 -41.47
N GLU A 947 -38.08 23.53 -41.97
CA GLU A 947 -37.49 24.87 -41.87
C GLU A 947 -37.67 25.43 -40.45
N ILE A 948 -36.61 25.98 -39.86
CA ILE A 948 -36.67 26.55 -38.52
C ILE A 948 -37.62 27.77 -38.53
N PRO A 949 -38.68 27.74 -37.71
CA PRO A 949 -39.72 28.77 -37.69
C PRO A 949 -39.31 29.98 -36.84
N TRP A 950 -38.28 30.72 -37.26
CA TRP A 950 -37.67 31.80 -36.49
C TRP A 950 -38.64 32.86 -35.92
N ALA A 951 -39.83 33.02 -36.50
CA ALA A 951 -40.85 33.93 -35.97
C ALA A 951 -41.37 33.55 -34.57
N ASP A 952 -41.31 32.27 -34.21
CA ASP A 952 -41.76 31.75 -32.91
C ASP A 952 -40.74 31.96 -31.79
N TYR A 953 -39.50 32.30 -32.13
CA TYR A 953 -38.35 32.36 -31.22
C TYR A 953 -37.74 33.77 -31.09
N LYS A 954 -38.48 34.79 -31.49
CA LYS A 954 -38.03 36.20 -31.48
C LYS A 954 -38.10 36.87 -30.11
#